data_AF-A0A2B8B1C3-F1
#
_entry.id   AF-A0A2B8B1C3-F1
#
_cell.length_a   1.000
_cell.length_b   1.000
_cell.length_c   1.000
_cell.angle_alpha   90.00
_cell.angle_beta   90.00
_cell.angle_gamma   90.00
#
_symmetry.space_group_name_H-M   'P 1'
#
loop_
_entity.id
_entity.type
_entity.pdbx_description
1 polymer ?
#
loop_
_entity_poly.entity_id
_entity_poly.type
_entity_poly.pdbx_seq_one_letter_code
_entity_poly.pdbx_strand_id
1 'polypeptide(L)'
;MAGRAPAADRPSDIRNVVLVGHSGSGKTTLVEALALTAGAIGRAGRVEDGGTVSDHDEIEHRQQRSVQLSLVPVEWGGITINVLDTPGYADFVGEVRAGLRAADAALFVVSAADGVDGATRLLWDECAAVGMPRAIVVTHLESARAGFEEMTDICRKAFGGDDPDAVLPLYLPLHGRPGADGHAPVTGLIGLLSQRVFDYSSGSRAESDPAPDQLPVIEEARNRLIEGIIAESEDESLMDRYLAGEEVGLTTLTEDLERAVARGSFHPVLAAAPAADGARQGLGTVELLELVTGGFPTPPERTAPAVTTPEGKPRPALACDPDGPLAAEVVKTSSDPYVGRISLVRVFSGTLRPDETVHVSGHGLEDRGHEDHDVDERVGALSRPFGRQQRPLSQAIAGDLACVAKLTRAETGDTLSAKEQPLLMEPWEMPDPLLPVAIRAHSKADEDKLSQGLARLVAEDPTMRLEQNQDTHQVVLWCLGEAHTDVALERLRGRYGVQVDAVPHKVPLRETFGERGGGRGRHVKQSGGHGQFAICEIEVDPLPAGSGVEFVDKVVGGAVPRQFIPSVEKGVRAQAARGVAAGYQLVDVRITLLDGKAHSVDSSDAAFQTAGALALREAAARCRIDLLEPVAEVRVLVADDYVGPVMSDLSGRRGRVVGTEQYGTGRTLVRAEIPEIEIDRYAVDLRSVSHGTGRFSRSYVRHEPMPPQLAARIREQDGQES
;
A
#
# COMPACT_ATOMS: atom_id res chain seq x y z
N MET A 1 -11.61 -30.71 21.53
CA MET A 1 -11.55 -30.22 20.13
C MET A 1 -10.40 -29.23 19.87
N ALA A 2 -9.57 -28.88 20.87
CA ALA A 2 -8.41 -28.02 20.67
C ALA A 2 -7.35 -28.75 19.83
N GLY A 3 -7.22 -28.40 18.54
CA GLY A 3 -6.12 -28.88 17.70
C GLY A 3 -6.47 -29.06 16.21
N ARG A 4 -7.75 -29.21 15.86
CA ARG A 4 -8.17 -29.22 14.45
C ARG A 4 -8.54 -27.79 14.04
N ALA A 5 -8.02 -27.34 12.90
CA ALA A 5 -8.48 -26.09 12.30
C ALA A 5 -9.98 -26.22 11.99
N PRO A 6 -10.78 -25.14 12.12
CA PRO A 6 -12.08 -25.10 11.47
C PRO A 6 -11.85 -25.40 9.99
N ALA A 7 -12.79 -26.08 9.34
CA ALA A 7 -12.72 -26.36 7.91
C ALA A 7 -14.15 -26.41 7.37
N ALA A 8 -14.37 -25.78 6.24
CA ALA A 8 -15.65 -25.80 5.56
C ALA A 8 -15.64 -26.88 4.46
N ASP A 9 -16.74 -27.60 4.33
CA ASP A 9 -16.92 -28.59 3.26
C ASP A 9 -17.45 -27.95 1.97
N ARG A 10 -18.07 -26.76 2.08
CA ARG A 10 -18.67 -26.04 0.95
C ARG A 10 -18.35 -24.54 1.00
N PRO A 11 -18.26 -23.86 -0.14
CA PRO A 11 -18.02 -22.42 -0.18
C PRO A 11 -19.09 -21.59 0.55
N SER A 12 -20.35 -22.04 0.57
CA SER A 12 -21.46 -21.37 1.26
C SER A 12 -21.29 -21.26 2.78
N ASP A 13 -20.48 -22.16 3.35
CA ASP A 13 -20.27 -22.29 4.79
C ASP A 13 -19.03 -21.49 5.26
N ILE A 14 -18.58 -20.54 4.43
CA ILE A 14 -17.43 -19.68 4.68
C ILE A 14 -17.87 -18.21 4.66
N ARG A 15 -17.29 -17.41 5.55
CA ARG A 15 -17.34 -15.94 5.50
C ARG A 15 -15.94 -15.38 5.64
N ASN A 16 -15.49 -14.59 4.68
CA ASN A 16 -14.20 -13.89 4.75
C ASN A 16 -14.47 -12.41 5.05
N VAL A 17 -14.08 -11.96 6.25
CA VAL A 17 -14.45 -10.64 6.75
C VAL A 17 -13.22 -9.87 7.18
N VAL A 18 -13.01 -8.71 6.58
CA VAL A 18 -11.90 -7.81 6.93
C VAL A 18 -12.34 -6.70 7.86
N LEU A 19 -11.55 -6.40 8.90
CA LEU A 19 -11.75 -5.23 9.74
C LEU A 19 -10.94 -4.08 9.19
N VAL A 20 -11.61 -2.98 8.86
CA VAL A 20 -10.99 -1.76 8.31
C VAL A 20 -11.40 -0.58 9.16
N GLY A 21 -10.48 0.34 9.42
CA GLY A 21 -10.73 1.50 10.28
C GLY A 21 -9.43 2.14 10.74
N HIS A 22 -9.51 3.38 11.23
CA HIS A 22 -8.33 4.15 11.63
C HIS A 22 -7.51 3.44 12.72
N SER A 23 -6.22 3.81 12.86
CA SER A 23 -5.37 3.32 13.94
C SER A 23 -6.00 3.64 15.29
N GLY A 24 -6.06 2.68 16.20
CA GLY A 24 -6.69 2.87 17.51
C GLY A 24 -8.22 2.76 17.53
N SER A 25 -8.90 2.50 16.41
CA SER A 25 -10.37 2.35 16.41
C SER A 25 -10.91 1.09 17.12
N GLY A 26 -10.03 0.24 17.65
CA GLY A 26 -10.42 -0.98 18.37
C GLY A 26 -10.55 -2.25 17.52
N LYS A 27 -10.03 -2.27 16.28
CA LYS A 27 -10.08 -3.44 15.37
C LYS A 27 -9.53 -4.72 16.02
N THR A 28 -8.28 -4.71 16.46
CA THR A 28 -7.62 -5.86 17.09
C THR A 28 -8.36 -6.32 18.35
N THR A 29 -8.83 -5.38 19.17
CA THR A 29 -9.67 -5.66 20.34
C THR A 29 -11.00 -6.32 19.95
N LEU A 30 -11.61 -5.89 18.84
CA LEU A 30 -12.82 -6.50 18.30
C LEU A 30 -12.56 -7.93 17.80
N VAL A 31 -11.42 -8.19 17.15
CA VAL A 31 -11.02 -9.56 16.76
C VAL A 31 -10.94 -10.47 17.98
N GLU A 32 -10.29 -10.02 19.06
CA GLU A 32 -10.23 -10.77 20.32
C GLU A 32 -11.62 -11.01 20.92
N ALA A 33 -12.48 -10.00 20.89
CA ALA A 33 -13.85 -10.10 21.41
C ALA A 33 -14.69 -11.11 20.61
N LEU A 34 -14.61 -11.08 19.28
CA LEU A 34 -15.27 -12.05 18.40
C LEU A 34 -14.73 -13.47 18.60
N ALA A 35 -13.41 -13.63 18.73
CA ALA A 35 -12.79 -14.92 19.00
C ALA A 35 -13.18 -15.50 20.37
N LEU A 36 -13.33 -14.65 21.40
CA LEU A 36 -13.80 -15.05 22.72
C LEU A 36 -15.27 -15.48 22.66
N THR A 37 -16.13 -14.68 22.02
CA THR A 37 -17.56 -14.98 21.86
C THR A 37 -17.80 -16.27 21.09
N ALA A 38 -17.03 -16.51 20.03
CA ALA A 38 -17.05 -17.76 19.26
C ALA A 38 -16.44 -18.96 20.04
N GLY A 39 -15.81 -18.73 21.19
CA GLY A 39 -15.16 -19.76 22.00
C GLY A 39 -13.84 -20.27 21.43
N ALA A 40 -13.24 -19.56 20.46
CA ALA A 40 -11.94 -19.90 19.88
C ALA A 40 -10.79 -19.66 20.87
N ILE A 41 -10.94 -18.70 21.77
CA ILE A 41 -10.04 -18.42 22.89
C ILE A 41 -10.79 -18.49 24.23
N GLY A 42 -10.05 -18.80 25.31
CA GLY A 42 -10.62 -18.84 26.67
C GLY A 42 -10.64 -17.49 27.39
N ARG A 43 -9.87 -16.52 26.90
CA ARG A 43 -9.75 -15.16 27.44
C ARG A 43 -9.26 -14.24 26.33
N ALA A 44 -9.88 -13.07 26.18
CA ALA A 44 -9.42 -12.03 25.28
C ALA A 44 -8.08 -11.43 25.75
N GLY A 45 -7.14 -11.30 24.82
CA GLY A 45 -5.89 -10.57 25.01
C GLY A 45 -6.10 -9.06 24.99
N ARG A 46 -5.05 -8.33 25.40
CA ARG A 46 -4.97 -6.87 25.31
C ARG A 46 -3.75 -6.49 24.48
N VAL A 47 -3.86 -5.41 23.72
CA VAL A 47 -2.77 -4.90 22.87
C VAL A 47 -1.61 -4.43 23.75
N GLU A 48 -1.94 -3.74 24.85
CA GLU A 48 -1.01 -3.23 25.88
C GLU A 48 -0.13 -4.31 26.48
N ASP A 49 -0.68 -5.53 26.58
CA ASP A 49 0.00 -6.67 27.18
C ASP A 49 0.73 -7.54 26.14
N GLY A 50 0.61 -7.23 24.84
CA GLY A 50 1.13 -8.07 23.74
C GLY A 50 0.52 -9.47 23.74
N GLY A 51 -0.74 -9.58 24.17
CA GLY A 51 -1.41 -10.86 24.43
C GLY A 51 -2.48 -11.25 23.39
N THR A 52 -2.64 -10.46 22.32
CA THR A 52 -3.65 -10.72 21.30
C THR A 52 -3.21 -11.85 20.36
N VAL A 53 -4.17 -12.51 19.71
CA VAL A 53 -3.94 -13.56 18.72
C VAL A 53 -3.51 -12.96 17.38
N SER A 54 -4.04 -11.78 17.04
CA SER A 54 -3.77 -11.10 15.78
C SER A 54 -2.35 -10.51 15.73
N ASP A 55 -2.02 -9.59 16.63
CA ASP A 55 -0.74 -8.87 16.72
C ASP A 55 0.27 -9.69 17.51
N HIS A 56 0.99 -10.60 16.86
CA HIS A 56 1.92 -11.53 17.53
C HIS A 56 3.40 -11.29 17.21
N ASP A 57 3.70 -10.36 16.30
CA ASP A 57 5.05 -9.94 15.95
C ASP A 57 5.62 -8.99 17.02
N GLU A 58 6.92 -9.08 17.26
CA GLU A 58 7.61 -8.27 18.26
C GLU A 58 7.51 -6.76 17.96
N ILE A 59 7.43 -6.40 16.68
CA ILE A 59 7.28 -4.99 16.30
C ILE A 59 5.92 -4.42 16.66
N GLU A 60 4.86 -5.23 16.54
CA GLU A 60 3.49 -4.84 16.88
C GLU A 60 3.35 -4.69 18.39
N HIS A 61 3.96 -5.61 19.16
CA HIS A 61 4.06 -5.50 20.61
C HIS A 61 4.81 -4.24 21.05
N ARG A 62 5.90 -3.87 20.36
CA ARG A 62 6.71 -2.70 20.74
C ARG A 62 6.01 -1.39 20.37
N GLN A 63 5.42 -1.33 19.18
CA GLN A 63 4.75 -0.13 18.66
C GLN A 63 3.31 0.00 19.14
N GLN A 64 2.74 -1.04 19.76
CA GLN A 64 1.37 -1.06 20.28
C GLN A 64 0.33 -0.74 19.20
N ARG A 65 0.59 -1.27 17.99
CA ARG A 65 -0.25 -1.15 16.81
C ARG A 65 0.03 -2.29 15.84
N SER A 66 -1.00 -2.74 15.14
CA SER A 66 -0.83 -3.65 13.99
C SER A 66 -0.04 -2.95 12.89
N VAL A 67 0.90 -3.67 12.28
CA VAL A 67 1.67 -3.20 11.12
C VAL A 67 1.48 -4.10 9.90
N GLN A 68 0.72 -5.18 10.06
CA GLN A 68 0.61 -6.22 9.06
C GLN A 68 -0.77 -6.90 9.12
N LEU A 69 -1.27 -7.41 7.99
CA LEU A 69 -2.48 -8.22 7.89
C LEU A 69 -2.33 -9.52 8.70
N SER A 70 -3.34 -9.84 9.50
CA SER A 70 -3.43 -11.09 10.26
C SER A 70 -4.74 -11.81 9.98
N LEU A 71 -4.74 -13.14 10.09
CA LEU A 71 -5.92 -13.99 9.91
C LEU A 71 -6.22 -14.74 11.20
N VAL A 72 -7.44 -14.57 11.71
CA VAL A 72 -7.97 -15.25 12.89
C VAL A 72 -9.24 -16.02 12.51
N PRO A 73 -9.14 -17.34 12.26
CA PRO A 73 -10.29 -18.17 11.92
C PRO A 73 -11.10 -18.54 13.17
N VAL A 74 -12.41 -18.35 13.11
CA VAL A 74 -13.38 -18.72 14.15
C VAL A 74 -14.54 -19.53 13.53
N GLU A 75 -15.36 -20.17 14.38
CA GLU A 75 -16.52 -20.94 13.94
C GLU A 75 -17.76 -20.45 14.68
N TRP A 76 -18.85 -20.20 13.95
CA TRP A 76 -20.12 -19.76 14.53
C TRP A 76 -21.28 -20.39 13.77
N GLY A 77 -22.21 -21.05 14.47
CA GLY A 77 -23.38 -21.66 13.84
C GLY A 77 -23.06 -22.73 12.77
N GLY A 78 -21.89 -23.37 12.82
CA GLY A 78 -21.42 -24.31 11.80
C GLY A 78 -20.79 -23.65 10.56
N ILE A 79 -20.67 -22.32 10.55
CA ILE A 79 -20.01 -21.53 9.50
C ILE A 79 -18.60 -21.18 9.95
N THR A 80 -17.63 -21.34 9.04
CA THR A 80 -16.27 -20.86 9.25
C THR A 80 -16.20 -19.38 8.93
N ILE A 81 -15.68 -18.58 9.85
CA ILE A 81 -15.46 -17.15 9.65
C ILE A 81 -13.95 -16.88 9.69
N ASN A 82 -13.41 -16.41 8.58
CA ASN A 82 -12.03 -15.96 8.45
C ASN A 82 -11.99 -14.45 8.74
N VAL A 83 -11.60 -14.09 9.96
CA VAL A 83 -11.50 -12.68 10.39
C VAL A 83 -10.11 -12.15 10.02
N LEU A 84 -10.06 -11.16 9.13
CA LEU A 84 -8.85 -10.52 8.65
C LEU A 84 -8.66 -9.18 9.38
N ASP A 85 -7.61 -9.07 10.19
CA ASP A 85 -7.28 -7.83 10.90
C ASP A 85 -6.25 -7.03 10.09
N THR A 86 -6.54 -5.76 9.82
CA THR A 86 -5.66 -4.88 9.03
C THR A 86 -5.09 -3.75 9.87
N PRO A 87 -3.87 -3.27 9.56
CA PRO A 87 -3.34 -2.07 10.17
C PRO A 87 -4.17 -0.83 9.79
N GLY A 88 -4.43 0.04 10.77
CA GLY A 88 -5.22 1.27 10.57
C GLY A 88 -4.39 2.51 10.22
N TYR A 89 -3.06 2.38 10.13
CA TYR A 89 -2.15 3.49 9.89
C TYR A 89 -1.84 3.61 8.39
N ALA A 90 -1.87 4.83 7.85
CA ALA A 90 -1.81 5.08 6.41
C ALA A 90 -0.56 4.54 5.70
N ASP A 91 0.54 4.39 6.43
CA ASP A 91 1.80 3.81 5.91
C ASP A 91 1.71 2.32 5.56
N PHE A 92 0.66 1.63 6.00
CA PHE A 92 0.44 0.21 5.76
C PHE A 92 -0.80 -0.05 4.88
N VAL A 93 -1.18 0.91 4.03
CA VAL A 93 -2.34 0.75 3.12
C VAL A 93 -2.20 -0.46 2.18
N GLY A 94 -0.97 -0.89 1.88
CA GLY A 94 -0.72 -2.15 1.15
C GLY A 94 -1.34 -3.38 1.84
N GLU A 95 -1.21 -3.48 3.15
CA GLU A 95 -1.76 -4.57 3.96
C GLU A 95 -3.30 -4.47 4.04
N VAL A 96 -3.87 -3.25 4.02
CA VAL A 96 -5.31 -3.05 3.92
C VAL A 96 -5.84 -3.55 2.58
N ARG A 97 -5.18 -3.21 1.46
CA ARG A 97 -5.57 -3.67 0.11
C ARG A 97 -5.43 -5.18 -0.03
N ALA A 98 -4.39 -5.79 0.55
CA ALA A 98 -4.25 -7.24 0.64
C ALA A 98 -5.43 -7.87 1.42
N GLY A 99 -5.81 -7.29 2.56
CA GLY A 99 -6.97 -7.74 3.35
C GLY A 99 -8.28 -7.62 2.58
N LEU A 100 -8.49 -6.51 1.85
CA LEU A 100 -9.65 -6.30 0.99
C LEU A 100 -9.69 -7.32 -0.16
N ARG A 101 -8.55 -7.68 -0.74
CA ARG A 101 -8.46 -8.71 -1.77
C ARG A 101 -8.80 -10.11 -1.24
N ALA A 102 -8.48 -10.36 0.02
CA ALA A 102 -8.69 -11.63 0.69
C ALA A 102 -10.13 -11.83 1.22
N ALA A 103 -10.90 -10.75 1.37
CA ALA A 103 -12.22 -10.76 2.01
C ALA A 103 -13.37 -10.65 1.00
N ASP A 104 -14.57 -11.04 1.46
CA ASP A 104 -15.82 -10.92 0.72
C ASP A 104 -16.71 -9.78 1.28
N ALA A 105 -16.48 -9.36 2.52
CA ALA A 105 -17.14 -8.25 3.20
C ALA A 105 -16.24 -7.58 4.24
N ALA A 106 -16.59 -6.38 4.70
CA ALA A 106 -15.84 -5.62 5.69
C ALA A 106 -16.68 -5.21 6.92
N LEU A 107 -16.06 -5.28 8.10
CA LEU A 107 -16.49 -4.56 9.29
C LEU A 107 -15.70 -3.25 9.36
N PHE A 108 -16.38 -2.15 9.07
CA PHE A 108 -15.80 -0.81 9.08
C PHE A 108 -15.87 -0.22 10.50
N VAL A 109 -14.77 -0.28 11.23
CA VAL A 109 -14.70 0.03 12.66
C VAL A 109 -14.41 1.51 12.90
N VAL A 110 -15.35 2.19 13.55
CA VAL A 110 -15.29 3.61 13.91
C VAL A 110 -15.37 3.77 15.42
N SER A 111 -14.42 4.51 16.01
CA SER A 111 -14.41 4.81 17.43
C SER A 111 -15.31 6.01 17.71
N ALA A 112 -16.29 5.85 18.59
CA ALA A 112 -17.13 6.96 19.03
C ALA A 112 -16.35 8.04 19.82
N ALA A 113 -15.17 7.69 20.34
CA ALA A 113 -14.28 8.65 21.00
C ALA A 113 -13.54 9.56 20.01
N ASP A 114 -13.22 9.05 18.82
CA ASP A 114 -12.40 9.74 17.81
C ASP A 114 -13.25 10.41 16.71
N GLY A 115 -14.45 9.89 16.45
CA GLY A 115 -15.34 10.36 15.39
C GLY A 115 -14.90 9.90 14.00
N VAL A 116 -15.33 10.62 12.95
CA VAL A 116 -14.95 10.36 11.55
C VAL A 116 -14.12 11.52 11.02
N ASP A 117 -12.83 11.28 10.87
CA ASP A 117 -11.88 12.20 10.28
C ASP A 117 -11.61 11.87 8.80
N GLY A 118 -10.73 12.64 8.16
CA GLY A 118 -10.40 12.43 6.77
C GLY A 118 -9.61 11.14 6.49
N ALA A 119 -8.80 10.66 7.44
CA ALA A 119 -8.12 9.37 7.30
C ALA A 119 -9.12 8.20 7.30
N THR A 120 -10.15 8.30 8.14
CA THR A 120 -11.28 7.34 8.16
C THR A 120 -12.02 7.35 6.83
N ARG A 121 -12.30 8.52 6.24
CA ARG A 121 -12.92 8.62 4.92
C ARG A 121 -12.06 8.03 3.81
N LEU A 122 -10.75 8.21 3.85
CA LEU A 122 -9.85 7.58 2.88
C LEU A 122 -9.92 6.05 2.93
N LEU A 123 -10.02 5.45 4.12
CA LEU A 123 -10.21 4.00 4.25
C LEU A 123 -11.59 3.56 3.74
N TRP A 124 -12.62 4.38 3.92
CA TRP A 124 -13.94 4.11 3.34
C TRP A 124 -13.89 4.08 1.81
N ASP A 125 -13.13 5.00 1.21
CA ASP A 125 -12.92 5.03 -0.24
C ASP A 125 -12.11 3.83 -0.74
N GLU A 126 -11.11 3.34 0.01
CA GLU A 126 -10.39 2.11 -0.34
C GLU A 126 -11.33 0.90 -0.43
N CYS A 127 -12.26 0.78 0.52
CA CYS A 127 -13.31 -0.25 0.46
C CYS A 127 -14.25 -0.03 -0.75
N ALA A 128 -14.61 1.22 -1.06
CA ALA A 128 -15.50 1.56 -2.18
C ALA A 128 -14.86 1.29 -3.55
N ALA A 129 -13.56 1.54 -3.69
CA ALA A 129 -12.82 1.32 -4.95
C ALA A 129 -12.87 -0.14 -5.43
N VAL A 130 -13.01 -1.10 -4.50
CA VAL A 130 -13.12 -2.54 -4.82
C VAL A 130 -14.55 -3.08 -4.65
N GLY A 131 -15.54 -2.21 -4.47
CA GLY A 131 -16.94 -2.60 -4.29
C GLY A 131 -17.17 -3.51 -3.08
N MET A 132 -16.44 -3.28 -1.98
CA MET A 132 -16.51 -4.12 -0.78
C MET A 132 -17.84 -3.93 -0.03
N PRO A 133 -18.66 -4.98 0.16
CA PRO A 133 -19.81 -5.01 1.06
C PRO A 133 -19.36 -4.68 2.47
N ARG A 134 -20.13 -3.88 3.23
CA ARG A 134 -19.66 -3.47 4.56
C ARG A 134 -20.78 -3.10 5.54
N ALA A 135 -20.52 -3.39 6.80
CA ALA A 135 -21.25 -2.86 7.95
C ALA A 135 -20.36 -1.91 8.75
N ILE A 136 -20.95 -0.97 9.47
CA ILE A 136 -20.24 -0.04 10.35
C ILE A 136 -20.33 -0.55 11.79
N VAL A 137 -19.19 -0.64 12.46
CA VAL A 137 -19.10 -1.05 13.87
C VAL A 137 -18.62 0.14 14.69
N VAL A 138 -19.47 0.61 15.60
CA VAL A 138 -19.15 1.70 16.52
C VAL A 138 -18.59 1.13 17.82
N THR A 139 -17.36 1.49 18.15
CA THR A 139 -16.63 1.08 19.36
C THR A 139 -16.47 2.23 20.34
N HIS A 140 -15.95 1.93 21.55
CA HIS A 140 -15.56 2.93 22.56
C HIS A 140 -16.70 3.82 23.09
N LEU A 141 -17.95 3.35 23.05
CA LEU A 141 -19.13 4.08 23.53
C LEU A 141 -19.03 4.48 25.01
N GLU A 142 -18.28 3.72 25.81
CA GLU A 142 -18.03 3.97 27.23
C GLU A 142 -17.12 5.18 27.51
N SER A 143 -16.31 5.57 26.53
CA SER A 143 -15.37 6.69 26.63
C SER A 143 -15.76 7.89 25.77
N ALA A 144 -16.77 7.71 24.92
CA ALA A 144 -17.24 8.71 23.98
C ALA A 144 -18.04 9.83 24.65
N ARG A 145 -17.87 11.05 24.13
CA ARG A 145 -18.77 12.18 24.47
C ARG A 145 -20.06 12.14 23.64
N ALA A 146 -19.94 11.74 22.37
CA ALA A 146 -21.06 11.54 21.47
C ALA A 146 -21.70 10.18 21.74
N GLY A 147 -23.03 10.16 21.83
CA GLY A 147 -23.80 8.91 21.95
C GLY A 147 -23.81 8.13 20.63
N PHE A 148 -24.29 6.88 20.69
CA PHE A 148 -24.40 6.02 19.51
C PHE A 148 -25.25 6.64 18.38
N GLU A 149 -26.35 7.33 18.73
CA GLU A 149 -27.22 8.00 17.75
C GLU A 149 -26.50 9.13 17.02
N GLU A 150 -25.79 9.99 17.77
CA GLU A 150 -24.99 11.08 17.19
C GLU A 150 -23.87 10.54 16.30
N MET A 151 -23.19 9.47 16.73
CA MET A 151 -22.17 8.82 15.93
C MET A 151 -22.75 8.19 14.65
N THR A 152 -23.94 7.59 14.74
CA THR A 152 -24.67 7.06 13.58
C THR A 152 -25.02 8.18 12.60
N ASP A 153 -25.46 9.34 13.08
CA ASP A 153 -25.72 10.51 12.24
C ASP A 153 -24.44 11.09 11.59
N ILE A 154 -23.31 11.06 12.28
CA ILE A 154 -22.00 11.44 11.72
C ILE A 154 -21.61 10.47 10.60
N CYS A 155 -21.71 9.16 10.84
CA CYS A 155 -21.47 8.13 9.83
C CYS A 155 -22.41 8.31 8.63
N ARG A 156 -23.69 8.59 8.88
CA ARG A 156 -24.69 8.85 7.84
C ARG A 156 -24.27 9.99 6.91
N LYS A 157 -23.87 11.12 7.48
CA LYS A 157 -23.41 12.29 6.71
C LYS A 157 -22.07 12.06 6.00
N ALA A 158 -21.21 11.23 6.58
CA ALA A 158 -19.88 10.97 6.03
C ALA A 158 -19.88 9.89 4.94
N PHE A 159 -20.76 8.90 5.04
CA PHE A 159 -20.69 7.66 4.26
C PHE A 159 -21.94 7.39 3.42
N GLY A 160 -23.09 8.02 3.71
CA GLY A 160 -24.33 7.83 2.95
C GLY A 160 -24.30 8.38 1.53
N GLY A 161 -23.29 9.18 1.17
CA GLY A 161 -23.20 9.75 -0.18
C GLY A 161 -24.45 10.57 -0.53
N ASP A 162 -25.09 10.21 -1.65
CA ASP A 162 -26.33 10.83 -2.13
C ASP A 162 -27.59 10.28 -1.44
N ASP A 163 -27.49 9.15 -0.74
CA ASP A 163 -28.58 8.51 0.01
C ASP A 163 -28.22 8.35 1.50
N PRO A 164 -28.57 9.33 2.34
CA PRO A 164 -28.37 9.22 3.78
C PRO A 164 -29.07 8.00 4.41
N ASP A 165 -30.16 7.50 3.83
CA ASP A 165 -30.88 6.35 4.40
C ASP A 165 -30.22 4.99 4.07
N ALA A 166 -29.12 5.00 3.30
CA ALA A 166 -28.23 3.85 3.14
C ALA A 166 -27.47 3.49 4.44
N VAL A 167 -27.38 4.40 5.42
CA VAL A 167 -26.64 4.17 6.69
C VAL A 167 -27.61 4.27 7.87
N LEU A 168 -28.07 3.12 8.35
CA LEU A 168 -29.04 3.01 9.44
C LEU A 168 -28.62 1.99 10.51
N PRO A 169 -29.00 2.23 11.78
CA PRO A 169 -28.71 1.27 12.85
C PRO A 169 -29.53 0.00 12.66
N LEU A 170 -28.91 -1.16 12.85
CA LEU A 170 -29.62 -2.44 12.93
C LEU A 170 -30.10 -2.74 14.36
N TYR A 171 -29.40 -2.15 15.34
CA TYR A 171 -29.68 -2.25 16.76
C TYR A 171 -29.61 -0.87 17.42
N LEU A 172 -30.47 -0.62 18.39
CA LEU A 172 -30.38 0.56 19.26
C LEU A 172 -29.71 0.19 20.59
N PRO A 173 -28.96 1.10 21.23
CA PRO A 173 -28.36 0.84 22.53
C PRO A 173 -29.42 0.72 23.63
N LEU A 174 -29.32 -0.33 24.46
CA LEU A 174 -30.05 -0.42 25.72
C LEU A 174 -29.21 0.27 26.80
N HIS A 175 -29.74 1.35 27.35
CA HIS A 175 -29.08 2.08 28.43
C HIS A 175 -29.48 1.54 29.81
N GLY A 176 -28.47 1.36 30.65
CA GLY A 176 -28.63 1.07 32.07
C GLY A 176 -29.04 2.30 32.87
N ARG A 177 -29.02 2.17 34.20
CA ARG A 177 -29.32 3.31 35.09
C ARG A 177 -28.22 4.38 35.01
N PRO A 178 -28.57 5.68 34.91
CA PRO A 178 -27.59 6.76 34.99
C PRO A 178 -26.74 6.67 36.26
N GLY A 179 -25.44 6.85 36.10
CA GLY A 179 -24.48 6.99 37.19
C GLY A 179 -24.65 8.31 37.95
N ALA A 180 -23.81 8.51 38.97
CA ALA A 180 -23.80 9.74 39.77
C ALA A 180 -23.36 10.98 38.95
N ASP A 181 -22.69 10.76 37.83
CA ASP A 181 -22.29 11.74 36.83
C ASP A 181 -23.39 12.04 35.79
N GLY A 182 -24.53 11.35 35.88
CA GLY A 182 -25.65 11.47 34.94
C GLY A 182 -25.49 10.66 33.65
N HIS A 183 -24.39 9.92 33.48
CA HIS A 183 -24.16 9.11 32.28
C HIS A 183 -24.81 7.73 32.41
N ALA A 184 -25.60 7.33 31.40
CA ALA A 184 -26.25 6.02 31.37
C ALA A 184 -25.44 5.03 30.51
N PRO A 185 -24.76 4.04 31.11
CA PRO A 185 -23.91 3.12 30.37
C PRO A 185 -24.75 2.26 29.43
N VAL A 186 -24.19 1.88 28.28
CA VAL A 186 -24.83 0.92 27.39
C VAL A 186 -24.65 -0.48 27.98
N THR A 187 -25.75 -1.12 28.36
CA THR A 187 -25.77 -2.45 28.98
C THR A 187 -26.27 -3.55 28.05
N GLY A 188 -26.80 -3.18 26.88
CA GLY A 188 -27.35 -4.13 25.93
C GLY A 188 -27.71 -3.49 24.59
N LEU A 189 -28.45 -4.23 23.76
CA LEU A 189 -28.91 -3.82 22.44
C LEU A 189 -30.39 -4.16 22.26
N ILE A 190 -31.08 -3.40 21.42
CA ILE A 190 -32.46 -3.63 21.02
C ILE A 190 -32.47 -3.89 19.52
N GLY A 191 -32.80 -5.12 19.11
CA GLY A 191 -32.85 -5.51 17.71
C GLY A 191 -34.09 -4.95 17.02
N LEU A 192 -33.89 -4.13 15.98
CA LEU A 192 -35.00 -3.46 15.29
C LEU A 192 -35.80 -4.44 14.41
N LEU A 193 -35.14 -5.37 13.72
CA LEU A 193 -35.83 -6.37 12.90
C LEU A 193 -36.53 -7.43 13.74
N SER A 194 -35.83 -7.96 14.76
CA SER A 194 -36.35 -9.01 15.64
C SER A 194 -37.33 -8.52 16.69
N GLN A 195 -37.31 -7.22 17.01
CA GLN A 195 -38.06 -6.60 18.11
C GLN A 195 -37.75 -7.27 19.46
N ARG A 196 -36.47 -7.58 19.70
CA ARG A 196 -35.98 -8.23 20.93
C ARG A 196 -34.99 -7.35 21.67
N VAL A 197 -35.00 -7.42 22.99
CA VAL A 197 -34.02 -6.76 23.86
C VAL A 197 -32.98 -7.78 24.27
N PHE A 198 -31.71 -7.42 24.13
CA PHE A 198 -30.53 -8.21 24.44
C PHE A 198 -29.74 -7.53 25.55
N ASP A 199 -29.83 -8.02 26.77
CA ASP A 199 -29.12 -7.49 27.94
C ASP A 199 -27.82 -8.28 28.18
N TYR A 200 -26.69 -7.57 28.31
CA TYR A 200 -25.36 -8.11 28.56
C TYR A 200 -24.86 -7.88 29.99
N SER A 201 -25.68 -7.28 30.87
CA SER A 201 -25.33 -6.99 32.27
C SER A 201 -24.91 -8.23 33.08
N SER A 202 -25.35 -9.42 32.66
CA SER A 202 -24.99 -10.70 33.28
C SER A 202 -23.62 -11.28 32.84
N GLY A 203 -22.97 -10.66 31.84
CA GLY A 203 -21.78 -11.21 31.18
C GLY A 203 -22.07 -12.21 30.06
N SER A 204 -23.35 -12.43 29.76
CA SER A 204 -23.86 -13.19 28.62
C SER A 204 -25.15 -12.57 28.11
N ARG A 205 -25.49 -12.82 26.84
CA ARG A 205 -26.71 -12.32 26.22
C ARG A 205 -27.95 -12.94 26.88
N ALA A 206 -28.77 -12.10 27.50
CA ALA A 206 -30.11 -12.45 27.98
C ALA A 206 -31.16 -11.77 27.09
N GLU A 207 -32.11 -12.55 26.58
CA GLU A 207 -33.14 -12.07 25.64
C GLU A 207 -34.49 -11.84 26.35
N SER A 208 -35.16 -10.74 26.04
CA SER A 208 -36.52 -10.43 26.51
C SER A 208 -37.35 -9.65 25.49
N ASP A 209 -38.66 -9.54 25.75
CA ASP A 209 -39.54 -8.63 25.02
C ASP A 209 -39.25 -7.15 25.39
N PRO A 210 -39.46 -6.19 24.47
CA PRO A 210 -39.36 -4.77 24.78
C PRO A 210 -40.39 -4.32 25.81
N ALA A 211 -40.00 -3.37 26.66
CA ALA A 211 -40.91 -2.72 27.59
C ALA A 211 -41.84 -1.73 26.86
N PRO A 212 -43.05 -1.43 27.39
CA PRO A 212 -44.02 -0.57 26.70
C PRO A 212 -43.53 0.85 26.39
N ASP A 213 -42.58 1.37 27.17
CA ASP A 213 -41.94 2.68 26.98
C ASP A 213 -40.88 2.67 25.87
N GLN A 214 -40.36 1.50 25.50
CA GLN A 214 -39.38 1.33 24.42
C GLN A 214 -40.05 1.18 23.05
N LEU A 215 -41.29 0.67 23.00
CA LEU A 215 -42.01 0.39 21.76
C LEU A 215 -42.10 1.58 20.79
N PRO A 216 -42.44 2.82 21.21
CA PRO A 216 -42.58 3.93 20.27
C PRO A 216 -41.27 4.28 19.54
N VAL A 217 -40.14 4.24 20.26
CA VAL A 217 -38.81 4.51 19.69
C VAL A 217 -38.38 3.38 18.75
N ILE A 218 -38.69 2.13 19.11
CA ILE A 218 -38.42 0.96 18.26
C ILE A 218 -39.24 1.03 16.98
N GLU A 219 -40.54 1.34 17.06
CA GLU A 219 -41.43 1.43 15.90
C GLU A 219 -40.93 2.46 14.88
N GLU A 220 -40.57 3.67 15.33
CA GLU A 220 -40.05 4.72 14.45
C GLU A 220 -38.75 4.30 13.75
N ALA A 221 -37.76 3.83 14.53
CA ALA A 221 -36.47 3.41 13.98
C ALA A 221 -36.57 2.17 13.09
N ARG A 222 -37.42 1.21 13.46
CA ARG A 222 -37.69 -0.01 12.70
C ARG A 222 -38.34 0.29 11.37
N ASN A 223 -39.32 1.20 11.32
CA ASN A 223 -40.00 1.53 10.08
C ASN A 223 -39.02 2.12 9.06
N ARG A 224 -38.19 3.06 9.50
CA ARG A 224 -37.13 3.64 8.67
C ARG A 224 -36.11 2.59 8.21
N LEU A 225 -35.72 1.67 9.10
CA LEU A 225 -34.81 0.58 8.75
C LEU A 225 -35.41 -0.35 7.68
N ILE A 226 -36.68 -0.73 7.82
CA ILE A 226 -37.37 -1.58 6.84
C ILE A 226 -37.46 -0.86 5.49
N GLU A 227 -37.84 0.41 5.48
CA GLU A 227 -37.88 1.23 4.26
C GLU A 227 -36.50 1.24 3.56
N GLY A 228 -35.42 1.48 4.31
CA GLY A 228 -34.06 1.46 3.76
C GLY A 228 -33.62 0.08 3.22
N ILE A 229 -34.03 -1.01 3.86
CA ILE A 229 -33.71 -2.38 3.40
C ILE A 229 -34.49 -2.72 2.13
N ILE A 230 -35.79 -2.43 2.08
CA ILE A 230 -36.66 -2.87 0.98
C ILE A 230 -36.64 -1.93 -0.23
N ALA A 231 -36.07 -0.72 -0.09
CA ALA A 231 -35.93 0.23 -1.20
C ALA A 231 -35.21 -0.38 -2.42
N GLU A 232 -34.28 -1.30 -2.19
CA GLU A 232 -33.49 -1.98 -3.22
C GLU A 232 -33.90 -3.46 -3.40
N SER A 233 -35.08 -3.84 -2.91
CA SER A 233 -35.60 -5.21 -3.05
C SER A 233 -35.87 -5.55 -4.52
N GLU A 234 -35.72 -6.83 -4.88
CA GLU A 234 -36.07 -7.30 -6.22
C GLU A 234 -37.59 -7.39 -6.42
N ASP A 235 -38.35 -7.47 -5.33
CA ASP A 235 -39.81 -7.36 -5.34
C ASP A 235 -40.21 -5.88 -5.30
N GLU A 236 -40.37 -5.28 -6.48
CA GLU A 236 -40.83 -3.88 -6.62
C GLU A 236 -42.17 -3.61 -5.91
N SER A 237 -42.98 -4.64 -5.61
CA SER A 237 -44.25 -4.49 -4.89
C SER A 237 -44.12 -4.50 -3.37
N LEU A 238 -42.95 -4.87 -2.83
CA LEU A 238 -42.75 -5.06 -1.39
C LEU A 238 -42.90 -3.73 -0.62
N MET A 239 -42.37 -2.64 -1.19
CA MET A 239 -42.53 -1.29 -0.62
C MET A 239 -44.00 -0.88 -0.57
N ASP A 240 -44.73 -1.03 -1.68
CA ASP A 240 -46.16 -0.67 -1.75
C ASP A 240 -47.01 -1.48 -0.77
N ARG A 241 -46.73 -2.78 -0.64
CA ARG A 241 -47.39 -3.68 0.31
C ARG A 241 -47.11 -3.28 1.76
N TYR A 242 -45.85 -2.96 2.07
CA TYR A 242 -45.47 -2.48 3.39
C TYR A 242 -46.16 -1.17 3.75
N LEU A 243 -46.18 -0.19 2.84
CA LEU A 243 -46.89 1.08 3.01
C LEU A 243 -48.41 0.92 3.11
N ALA A 244 -48.97 -0.15 2.53
CA ALA A 244 -50.36 -0.54 2.68
C ALA A 244 -50.68 -1.25 4.02
N GLY A 245 -49.67 -1.46 4.88
CA GLY A 245 -49.80 -2.06 6.20
C GLY A 245 -49.60 -3.58 6.25
N GLU A 246 -49.02 -4.19 5.21
CA GLU A 246 -48.65 -5.60 5.25
C GLU A 246 -47.42 -5.83 6.15
N GLU A 247 -47.49 -6.83 7.03
CA GLU A 247 -46.34 -7.24 7.84
C GLU A 247 -45.34 -8.04 7.01
N VAL A 248 -44.12 -7.52 6.87
CA VAL A 248 -43.01 -8.23 6.23
C VAL A 248 -42.35 -9.17 7.24
N GLY A 249 -42.20 -10.45 6.87
CA GLY A 249 -41.58 -11.47 7.71
C GLY A 249 -40.08 -11.26 7.91
N LEU A 250 -39.56 -11.67 9.08
CA LEU A 250 -38.14 -11.50 9.45
C LEU A 250 -37.17 -12.17 8.45
N THR A 251 -37.52 -13.35 7.94
CA THR A 251 -36.71 -14.07 6.95
C THR A 251 -36.54 -13.23 5.68
N THR A 252 -37.64 -12.69 5.14
CA THR A 252 -37.60 -11.82 3.96
C THR A 252 -36.77 -10.57 4.20
N LEU A 253 -36.93 -9.92 5.36
CA LEU A 253 -36.12 -8.74 5.72
C LEU A 253 -34.63 -9.07 5.85
N THR A 254 -34.28 -10.27 6.32
CA THR A 254 -32.88 -10.70 6.47
C THR A 254 -32.26 -10.99 5.11
N GLU A 255 -33.00 -11.64 4.20
CA GLU A 255 -32.56 -11.89 2.82
C GLU A 255 -32.42 -10.58 2.03
N ASP A 256 -33.33 -9.62 2.21
CA ASP A 256 -33.24 -8.31 1.57
C ASP A 256 -32.08 -7.48 2.16
N LEU A 257 -31.85 -7.56 3.48
CA LEU A 257 -30.70 -6.93 4.13
C LEU A 257 -29.38 -7.47 3.57
N GLU A 258 -29.24 -8.79 3.48
CA GLU A 258 -28.04 -9.43 2.91
C GLU A 258 -27.78 -8.92 1.49
N ARG A 259 -28.81 -8.93 0.63
CA ARG A 259 -28.69 -8.46 -0.76
C ARG A 259 -28.30 -6.99 -0.84
N ALA A 260 -28.90 -6.13 -0.03
CA ALA A 260 -28.59 -4.70 0.01
C ALA A 260 -27.15 -4.45 0.48
N VAL A 261 -26.67 -5.20 1.48
CA VAL A 261 -25.27 -5.14 1.95
C VAL A 261 -24.30 -5.67 0.89
N ALA A 262 -24.61 -6.81 0.26
CA ALA A 262 -23.78 -7.44 -0.77
C ALA A 262 -23.61 -6.55 -2.02
N ARG A 263 -24.64 -5.77 -2.37
CA ARG A 263 -24.60 -4.76 -3.44
C ARG A 263 -23.86 -3.48 -3.02
N GLY A 264 -23.66 -3.27 -1.71
CA GLY A 264 -23.06 -2.05 -1.18
C GLY A 264 -23.98 -0.83 -1.24
N SER A 265 -25.29 -1.02 -1.39
CA SER A 265 -26.29 0.05 -1.34
C SER A 265 -26.78 0.34 0.07
N PHE A 266 -26.55 -0.58 1.01
CA PHE A 266 -26.93 -0.42 2.40
C PHE A 266 -25.79 -0.81 3.37
N HIS A 267 -25.65 -0.05 4.45
CA HIS A 267 -24.56 -0.13 5.42
C HIS A 267 -25.11 -0.14 6.86
N PRO A 268 -25.39 -1.34 7.44
CA PRO A 268 -25.95 -1.43 8.77
C PRO A 268 -24.95 -0.96 9.83
N VAL A 269 -25.43 -0.23 10.83
CA VAL A 269 -24.63 0.26 11.96
C VAL A 269 -24.93 -0.55 13.22
N LEU A 270 -23.87 -0.99 13.90
CA LEU A 270 -23.95 -1.76 15.15
C LEU A 270 -22.95 -1.23 16.17
N ALA A 271 -23.29 -1.33 17.45
CA ALA A 271 -22.39 -1.05 18.55
C ALA A 271 -21.67 -2.32 18.99
N ALA A 272 -20.37 -2.22 19.30
CA ALA A 272 -19.63 -3.34 19.88
C ALA A 272 -18.65 -2.89 20.96
N ALA A 273 -18.53 -3.70 22.00
CA ALA A 273 -17.53 -3.53 23.06
C ALA A 273 -16.99 -4.88 23.53
N PRO A 274 -15.73 -4.96 23.97
CA PRO A 274 -15.16 -6.19 24.49
C PRO A 274 -15.94 -6.70 25.72
N ALA A 275 -15.83 -8.01 25.98
CA ALA A 275 -16.44 -8.61 27.16
C ALA A 275 -15.83 -8.04 28.45
N ALA A 276 -16.66 -7.82 29.47
CA ALA A 276 -16.19 -7.50 30.80
C ALA A 276 -15.32 -8.65 31.36
N ASP A 277 -14.44 -8.35 32.31
CA ASP A 277 -13.55 -9.36 32.89
C ASP A 277 -14.35 -10.55 33.46
N GLY A 278 -14.04 -11.75 32.96
CA GLY A 278 -14.71 -13.01 33.35
C GLY A 278 -15.98 -13.33 32.56
N ALA A 279 -16.48 -12.41 31.74
CA ALA A 279 -17.55 -12.66 30.78
C ALA A 279 -17.02 -13.37 29.52
N ARG A 280 -17.92 -14.04 28.78
CA ARG A 280 -17.59 -14.69 27.50
C ARG A 280 -18.09 -13.93 26.28
N GLN A 281 -19.01 -13.00 26.47
CA GLN A 281 -19.66 -12.29 25.37
C GLN A 281 -19.59 -10.79 25.65
N GLY A 282 -19.03 -10.06 24.69
CA GLY A 282 -19.05 -8.60 24.69
C GLY A 282 -20.33 -8.05 24.10
N LEU A 283 -20.64 -6.79 24.43
CA LEU A 283 -21.77 -6.07 23.83
C LEU A 283 -21.67 -6.14 22.30
N GLY A 284 -22.74 -6.57 21.61
CA GLY A 284 -22.82 -6.61 20.16
C GLY A 284 -22.01 -7.70 19.48
N THR A 285 -21.18 -8.46 20.19
CA THR A 285 -20.32 -9.47 19.57
C THR A 285 -21.11 -10.65 19.01
N VAL A 286 -22.20 -11.05 19.66
CA VAL A 286 -23.06 -12.13 19.16
C VAL A 286 -23.83 -11.64 17.93
N GLU A 287 -24.36 -10.41 17.98
CA GLU A 287 -25.10 -9.78 16.89
C GLU A 287 -24.21 -9.57 15.66
N LEU A 288 -22.93 -9.22 15.85
CA LEU A 288 -21.96 -9.13 14.75
C LEU A 288 -21.68 -10.49 14.12
N LEU A 289 -21.54 -11.56 14.92
CA LEU A 289 -21.36 -12.91 14.38
C LEU A 289 -22.62 -13.36 13.61
N GLU A 290 -23.81 -13.06 14.13
CA GLU A 290 -25.09 -13.33 13.45
C GLU A 290 -25.19 -12.55 12.13
N LEU A 291 -24.85 -11.26 12.12
CA LEU A 291 -24.79 -10.42 10.91
C LEU A 291 -23.79 -10.99 9.89
N VAL A 292 -22.58 -11.37 10.32
CA VAL A 292 -21.58 -11.96 9.42
C VAL A 292 -22.10 -13.25 8.79
N THR A 293 -22.79 -14.10 9.56
CA THR A 293 -23.29 -15.37 9.02
C THR A 293 -24.54 -15.23 8.15
N GLY A 294 -25.42 -14.27 8.44
CA GLY A 294 -26.74 -14.16 7.80
C GLY A 294 -26.97 -12.93 6.94
N GLY A 295 -26.19 -11.86 7.11
CA GLY A 295 -26.37 -10.58 6.41
C GLY A 295 -25.16 -10.15 5.57
N PHE A 296 -24.09 -10.93 5.54
CA PHE A 296 -22.95 -10.73 4.63
C PHE A 296 -22.93 -11.80 3.54
N PRO A 297 -22.42 -11.46 2.34
CA PRO A 297 -22.33 -12.38 1.24
C PRO A 297 -21.39 -13.55 1.53
N THR A 298 -21.72 -14.67 0.93
CA THR A 298 -20.88 -15.85 0.80
C THR A 298 -19.85 -15.66 -0.33
N PRO A 299 -18.74 -16.41 -0.33
CA PRO A 299 -17.78 -16.34 -1.42
C PRO A 299 -18.38 -16.56 -2.84
N PRO A 300 -19.34 -17.48 -3.06
CA PRO A 300 -20.02 -17.62 -4.36
C PRO A 300 -20.83 -16.40 -4.83
N GLU A 301 -21.27 -15.53 -3.92
CA GLU A 301 -22.00 -14.30 -4.25
C GLU A 301 -21.07 -13.16 -4.65
N ARG A 302 -19.74 -13.37 -4.56
CA ARG A 302 -18.73 -12.43 -5.00
C ARG A 302 -18.15 -12.80 -6.35
N THR A 303 -17.97 -11.79 -7.18
CA THR A 303 -17.30 -11.93 -8.47
C THR A 303 -15.80 -12.12 -8.24
N ALA A 304 -15.24 -13.22 -8.74
CA ALA A 304 -13.80 -13.41 -8.76
C ALA A 304 -13.13 -12.37 -9.69
N PRO A 305 -11.89 -11.94 -9.40
CA PRO A 305 -11.13 -11.07 -10.28
C PRO A 305 -11.00 -11.63 -11.69
N ALA A 306 -10.89 -10.74 -12.68
CA ALA A 306 -10.73 -11.16 -14.07
C ALA A 306 -9.44 -11.97 -14.23
N VAL A 307 -9.47 -12.95 -15.13
CA VAL A 307 -8.32 -13.83 -15.42
C VAL A 307 -7.97 -13.84 -16.90
N THR A 308 -6.68 -13.89 -17.18
CA THR A 308 -6.09 -14.06 -18.49
C THR A 308 -5.16 -15.27 -18.51
N THR A 309 -4.66 -15.65 -19.69
CA THR A 309 -3.41 -16.42 -19.78
C THR A 309 -2.22 -15.49 -19.51
N PRO A 310 -1.03 -16.00 -19.16
CA PRO A 310 0.16 -15.17 -18.99
C PRO A 310 0.49 -14.29 -20.22
N GLU A 311 0.07 -14.73 -21.43
CA GLU A 311 0.22 -13.95 -22.66
C GLU A 311 -0.88 -12.89 -22.89
N GLY A 312 -1.74 -12.65 -21.89
CA GLY A 312 -2.78 -11.62 -21.90
C GLY A 312 -4.09 -12.01 -22.59
N LYS A 313 -4.32 -13.30 -22.89
CA LYS A 313 -5.59 -13.73 -23.52
C LYS A 313 -6.71 -13.87 -22.47
N PRO A 314 -7.85 -13.17 -22.61
CA PRO A 314 -8.95 -13.27 -21.65
C PRO A 314 -9.49 -14.70 -21.50
N ARG A 315 -9.86 -15.06 -20.26
CA ARG A 315 -10.55 -16.31 -19.91
C ARG A 315 -11.98 -16.02 -19.43
N PRO A 316 -12.88 -17.02 -19.50
CA PRO A 316 -14.20 -16.90 -18.88
C PRO A 316 -14.08 -16.57 -17.39
N ALA A 317 -15.07 -15.84 -16.86
CA ALA A 317 -15.16 -15.56 -15.44
C ALA A 317 -15.17 -16.88 -14.64
N LEU A 318 -14.42 -16.89 -13.55
CA LEU A 318 -14.32 -18.05 -12.69
C LEU A 318 -15.50 -18.09 -11.73
N ALA A 319 -16.07 -19.28 -11.56
CA ALA A 319 -17.02 -19.54 -10.51
C ALA A 319 -16.28 -19.98 -9.23
N CYS A 320 -16.86 -19.68 -8.07
CA CYS A 320 -16.42 -20.21 -6.78
C CYS A 320 -16.82 -21.69 -6.64
N ASP A 321 -16.22 -22.53 -7.48
CA ASP A 321 -16.49 -23.96 -7.61
C ASP A 321 -15.25 -24.77 -7.16
N PRO A 322 -15.35 -25.57 -6.09
CA PRO A 322 -14.26 -26.44 -5.63
C PRO A 322 -13.77 -27.46 -6.66
N ASP A 323 -14.62 -27.85 -7.61
CA ASP A 323 -14.30 -28.79 -8.70
C ASP A 323 -13.85 -28.08 -9.99
N GLY A 324 -13.83 -26.74 -9.98
CA GLY A 324 -13.37 -25.89 -11.07
C GLY A 324 -11.84 -25.86 -11.25
N PRO A 325 -11.34 -25.09 -12.25
CA PRO A 325 -9.90 -24.90 -12.43
C PRO A 325 -9.31 -24.15 -11.23
N LEU A 326 -8.15 -24.60 -10.73
CA LEU A 326 -7.46 -23.91 -9.64
C LEU A 326 -7.08 -22.48 -10.08
N ALA A 327 -7.59 -21.52 -9.32
CA ALA A 327 -7.19 -20.13 -9.36
C ALA A 327 -7.18 -19.60 -7.93
N ALA A 328 -5.99 -19.31 -7.42
CA ALA A 328 -5.77 -18.77 -6.11
C ALA A 328 -4.73 -17.65 -6.21
N GLU A 329 -4.65 -16.82 -5.18
CA GLU A 329 -3.75 -15.67 -5.19
C GLU A 329 -3.05 -15.54 -3.84
N VAL A 330 -1.76 -15.23 -3.87
CA VAL A 330 -0.97 -14.98 -2.67
C VAL A 330 -1.28 -13.56 -2.19
N VAL A 331 -2.12 -13.45 -1.16
CA VAL A 331 -2.51 -12.15 -0.60
C VAL A 331 -1.46 -11.60 0.36
N LYS A 332 -0.59 -12.45 0.91
CA LYS A 332 0.51 -12.03 1.79
C LYS A 332 1.60 -13.08 1.89
N THR A 333 2.86 -12.64 1.84
CA THR A 333 4.02 -13.48 2.11
C THR A 333 4.73 -13.04 3.38
N SER A 334 5.12 -14.01 4.20
CA SER A 334 5.91 -13.84 5.41
C SER A 334 7.00 -14.91 5.46
N SER A 335 8.07 -14.70 6.22
CA SER A 335 9.09 -15.74 6.47
C SER A 335 9.08 -16.16 7.93
N ASP A 336 8.92 -17.46 8.15
CA ASP A 336 9.12 -18.08 9.44
C ASP A 336 10.57 -18.59 9.57
N PRO A 337 11.24 -18.40 10.72
CA PRO A 337 12.62 -18.87 10.92
C PRO A 337 12.81 -20.39 10.77
N TYR A 338 11.76 -21.20 10.97
CA TYR A 338 11.81 -22.66 10.94
C TYR A 338 11.25 -23.23 9.64
N VAL A 339 10.17 -22.66 9.12
CA VAL A 339 9.44 -23.18 7.96
C VAL A 339 9.87 -22.51 6.65
N GLY A 340 10.52 -21.35 6.71
CA GLY A 340 10.86 -20.53 5.56
C GLY A 340 9.69 -19.64 5.13
N ARG A 341 9.52 -19.38 3.83
CA ARG A 341 8.39 -18.59 3.33
C ARG A 341 7.05 -19.29 3.63
N ILE A 342 6.12 -18.51 4.16
CA ILE A 342 4.71 -18.85 4.40
C ILE A 342 3.88 -17.81 3.65
N SER A 343 3.10 -18.29 2.69
CA SER A 343 2.21 -17.47 1.86
C SER A 343 0.76 -17.68 2.29
N LEU A 344 0.09 -16.62 2.72
CA LEU A 344 -1.36 -16.62 2.88
C LEU A 344 -2.00 -16.53 1.49
N VAL A 345 -2.83 -17.51 1.16
CA VAL A 345 -3.42 -17.70 -0.16
C VAL A 345 -4.94 -17.67 -0.05
N ARG A 346 -5.58 -16.90 -0.94
CA ARG A 346 -7.03 -16.90 -1.16
C ARG A 346 -7.37 -17.77 -2.36
N VAL A 347 -8.21 -18.79 -2.19
CA VAL A 347 -8.64 -19.67 -3.29
C VAL A 347 -9.95 -19.17 -3.89
N PHE A 348 -9.92 -18.66 -5.12
CA PHE A 348 -11.11 -18.13 -5.81
C PHE A 348 -11.87 -19.22 -6.57
N SER A 349 -11.16 -20.20 -7.14
CA SER A 349 -11.75 -21.34 -7.85
C SER A 349 -10.88 -22.60 -7.70
N GLY A 350 -11.50 -23.77 -7.81
CA GLY A 350 -10.87 -25.07 -7.63
C GLY A 350 -10.53 -25.38 -6.17
N THR A 351 -9.61 -26.33 -5.97
CA THR A 351 -9.16 -26.76 -4.65
C THR A 351 -7.65 -26.85 -4.63
N LEU A 352 -7.00 -26.18 -3.68
CA LEU A 352 -5.57 -26.26 -3.43
C LEU A 352 -5.27 -27.43 -2.49
N ARG A 353 -4.38 -28.35 -2.90
CA ARG A 353 -3.95 -29.47 -2.05
C ARG A 353 -2.44 -29.48 -1.84
N PRO A 354 -1.97 -30.02 -0.68
CA PRO A 354 -0.56 -30.27 -0.47
C PRO A 354 0.01 -31.20 -1.54
N ASP A 355 1.32 -31.07 -1.80
CA ASP A 355 2.09 -31.91 -2.72
C ASP A 355 1.76 -31.81 -4.22
N GLU A 356 0.73 -31.04 -4.60
CA GLU A 356 0.42 -30.73 -6.00
C GLU A 356 1.45 -29.76 -6.59
N THR A 357 1.65 -29.82 -7.91
CA THR A 357 2.46 -28.82 -8.62
C THR A 357 1.53 -27.76 -9.19
N VAL A 358 1.76 -26.51 -8.80
CA VAL A 358 1.04 -25.34 -9.27
C VAL A 358 1.94 -24.49 -10.15
N HIS A 359 1.33 -23.72 -11.03
CA HIS A 359 1.97 -22.65 -11.75
C HIS A 359 1.83 -21.35 -10.96
N VAL A 360 2.94 -20.68 -10.70
CA VAL A 360 3.01 -19.35 -10.06
C VAL A 360 3.26 -18.35 -11.18
N SER A 361 2.37 -17.37 -11.32
CA SER A 361 2.48 -16.30 -12.32
C SER A 361 2.34 -14.95 -11.64
N GLY A 362 3.39 -14.12 -11.76
CA GLY A 362 3.44 -12.77 -11.22
C GLY A 362 3.87 -11.80 -12.31
N HIS A 363 3.01 -10.84 -12.66
CA HIS A 363 3.23 -9.88 -13.76
C HIS A 363 2.72 -8.48 -13.39
N GLY A 364 3.32 -7.44 -13.98
CA GLY A 364 2.81 -6.06 -13.90
C GLY A 364 3.37 -5.22 -12.75
N LEU A 365 4.44 -5.68 -12.10
CA LEU A 365 5.16 -4.97 -11.05
C LEU A 365 6.63 -4.66 -11.41
N GLU A 366 7.01 -4.79 -12.68
CA GLU A 366 8.38 -4.58 -13.18
C GLU A 366 8.93 -3.17 -12.84
N ASP A 367 8.10 -2.13 -13.01
CA ASP A 367 8.45 -0.73 -12.67
C ASP A 367 8.80 -0.52 -11.17
N ARG A 368 8.51 -1.51 -10.33
CA ARG A 368 8.77 -1.52 -8.88
C ARG A 368 9.91 -2.46 -8.49
N GLY A 369 10.58 -3.07 -9.46
CA GLY A 369 11.72 -3.98 -9.24
C GLY A 369 11.31 -5.43 -9.00
N HIS A 370 10.07 -5.81 -9.34
CA HIS A 370 9.60 -7.19 -9.32
C HIS A 370 9.52 -7.72 -10.74
N GLU A 371 10.48 -8.56 -11.11
CA GLU A 371 10.53 -9.15 -12.46
C GLU A 371 9.29 -10.02 -12.71
N ASP A 372 8.68 -9.84 -13.89
CA ASP A 372 7.65 -10.73 -14.38
C ASP A 372 8.18 -12.17 -14.41
N HIS A 373 7.40 -13.10 -13.89
CA HIS A 373 7.86 -14.48 -13.75
C HIS A 373 6.74 -15.50 -13.83
N ASP A 374 7.09 -16.65 -14.39
CA ASP A 374 6.23 -17.83 -14.54
C ASP A 374 7.04 -19.07 -14.13
N VAL A 375 6.63 -19.73 -13.05
CA VAL A 375 7.38 -20.85 -12.49
C VAL A 375 6.47 -21.92 -11.91
N ASP A 376 6.81 -23.18 -12.17
CA ASP A 376 6.14 -24.31 -11.52
C ASP A 376 6.74 -24.56 -10.14
N GLU A 377 5.90 -24.57 -9.11
CA GLU A 377 6.28 -24.87 -7.74
C GLU A 377 5.44 -25.99 -7.15
N ARG A 378 6.03 -26.75 -6.22
CA ARG A 378 5.31 -27.79 -5.50
C ARG A 378 4.76 -27.22 -4.20
N VAL A 379 3.44 -27.31 -4.03
CA VAL A 379 2.72 -26.84 -2.85
C VAL A 379 3.19 -27.63 -1.62
N GLY A 380 3.62 -26.91 -0.58
CA GLY A 380 4.01 -27.53 0.68
C GLY A 380 2.81 -27.86 1.57
N ALA A 381 3.05 -27.91 2.88
CA ALA A 381 1.99 -28.16 3.84
C ALA A 381 1.03 -26.95 3.90
N LEU A 382 -0.27 -27.25 3.98
CA LEU A 382 -1.32 -26.25 4.21
C LEU A 382 -1.62 -26.14 5.71
N SER A 383 -1.87 -24.92 6.18
CA SER A 383 -2.29 -24.65 7.55
C SER A 383 -3.19 -23.44 7.66
N ARG A 384 -3.91 -23.33 8.79
CA ARG A 384 -4.53 -22.08 9.23
C ARG A 384 -3.71 -21.43 10.33
N PRO A 385 -3.45 -20.12 10.25
CA PRO A 385 -2.80 -19.40 11.33
C PRO A 385 -3.76 -19.28 12.53
N PHE A 386 -3.19 -19.31 13.73
CA PHE A 386 -3.87 -18.94 14.97
C PHE A 386 -2.84 -18.36 15.93
N GLY A 387 -2.61 -17.06 15.82
CA GLY A 387 -1.41 -16.41 16.36
C GLY A 387 -0.15 -17.08 15.84
N ARG A 388 0.78 -17.42 16.73
CA ARG A 388 2.04 -18.09 16.37
C ARG A 388 1.90 -19.57 15.97
N GLN A 389 0.72 -20.16 16.11
CA GLN A 389 0.50 -21.57 15.81
C GLN A 389 -0.04 -21.75 14.40
N GLN A 390 0.43 -22.80 13.73
CA GLN A 390 -0.06 -23.23 12.43
C GLN A 390 -0.85 -24.54 12.62
N ARG A 391 -2.16 -24.49 12.40
CA ARG A 391 -3.06 -25.65 12.52
C ARG A 391 -3.16 -26.35 11.16
N PRO A 392 -2.74 -27.62 11.01
CA PRO A 392 -2.70 -28.29 9.70
C PRO A 392 -4.07 -28.35 9.00
N LEU A 393 -4.05 -28.20 7.67
CA LEU A 393 -5.19 -28.40 6.77
C LEU A 393 -4.87 -29.49 5.74
N SER A 394 -5.89 -30.24 5.34
CA SER A 394 -5.76 -31.26 4.28
C SER A 394 -5.92 -30.69 2.87
N GLN A 395 -6.74 -29.65 2.72
CA GLN A 395 -7.00 -28.94 1.46
C GLN A 395 -7.60 -27.56 1.78
N ALA A 396 -7.56 -26.65 0.81
CA ALA A 396 -8.29 -25.39 0.84
C ALA A 396 -9.18 -25.30 -0.42
N ILE A 397 -10.49 -25.24 -0.23
CA ILE A 397 -11.47 -25.19 -1.32
C ILE A 397 -11.71 -23.76 -1.81
N ALA A 398 -12.34 -23.61 -2.98
CA ALA A 398 -12.85 -22.34 -3.46
C ALA A 398 -13.65 -21.62 -2.36
N GLY A 399 -13.36 -20.33 -2.17
CA GLY A 399 -13.97 -19.55 -1.09
C GLY A 399 -13.14 -19.49 0.19
N ASP A 400 -12.10 -20.31 0.36
CA ASP A 400 -11.32 -20.37 1.60
C ASP A 400 -9.97 -19.62 1.53
N LEU A 401 -9.33 -19.48 2.71
CA LEU A 401 -7.95 -19.02 2.89
C LEU A 401 -7.09 -20.08 3.59
N ALA A 402 -5.83 -20.18 3.19
CA ALA A 402 -4.85 -21.04 3.84
C ALA A 402 -3.44 -20.45 3.77
N CYS A 403 -2.63 -20.75 4.79
CA CYS A 403 -1.19 -20.58 4.71
C CYS A 403 -0.56 -21.77 3.98
N VAL A 404 0.30 -21.47 3.01
CA VAL A 404 1.07 -22.43 2.24
C VAL A 404 2.53 -22.30 2.62
N ALA A 405 3.12 -23.37 3.14
CA ALA A 405 4.55 -23.43 3.39
C ALA A 405 5.33 -23.73 2.09
N LYS A 406 6.58 -23.24 2.01
CA LYS A 406 7.58 -23.63 0.98
C LYS A 406 7.23 -23.26 -0.47
N LEU A 407 6.46 -22.21 -0.69
CA LEU A 407 6.49 -21.51 -1.99
C LEU A 407 7.73 -20.61 -1.99
N THR A 408 8.73 -21.00 -2.78
CA THR A 408 10.08 -20.42 -2.71
C THR A 408 10.24 -19.14 -3.51
N ARG A 409 9.50 -19.01 -4.62
CA ARG A 409 9.53 -17.84 -5.49
C ARG A 409 8.28 -17.00 -5.37
N ALA A 410 7.12 -17.61 -5.07
CA ALA A 410 5.88 -16.86 -4.92
C ALA A 410 6.01 -15.65 -3.98
N GLU A 411 5.46 -14.54 -4.45
CA GLU A 411 5.42 -13.22 -3.83
C GLU A 411 3.98 -12.77 -3.59
N THR A 412 3.80 -11.71 -2.80
CA THR A 412 2.47 -11.11 -2.59
C THR A 412 1.96 -10.51 -3.91
N GLY A 413 0.80 -10.95 -4.37
CA GLY A 413 0.21 -10.57 -5.66
C GLY A 413 0.21 -11.68 -6.70
N ASP A 414 0.99 -12.75 -6.50
CA ASP A 414 1.10 -13.81 -7.50
C ASP A 414 -0.15 -14.69 -7.58
N THR A 415 -0.47 -15.10 -8.80
CA THR A 415 -1.51 -16.08 -9.09
C THR A 415 -0.95 -17.50 -9.02
N LEU A 416 -1.66 -18.38 -8.31
CA LEU A 416 -1.44 -19.82 -8.28
C LEU A 416 -2.52 -20.50 -9.10
N SER A 417 -2.13 -21.25 -10.12
CA SER A 417 -3.05 -22.00 -10.98
C SER A 417 -2.58 -23.43 -11.24
N ALA A 418 -3.40 -24.23 -11.92
CA ALA A 418 -2.96 -25.54 -12.39
C ALA A 418 -1.84 -25.39 -13.44
N LYS A 419 -0.86 -26.30 -13.41
CA LYS A 419 0.27 -26.31 -14.36
C LYS A 419 -0.18 -26.43 -15.82
N GLU A 420 -1.20 -27.25 -16.08
CA GLU A 420 -1.72 -27.49 -17.42
C GLU A 420 -2.60 -26.33 -17.92
N GLN A 421 -2.98 -25.44 -17.01
CA GLN A 421 -3.81 -24.28 -17.29
C GLN A 421 -3.29 -23.05 -16.53
N PRO A 422 -2.15 -22.46 -16.97
CA PRO A 422 -1.65 -21.21 -16.43
C PRO A 422 -2.71 -20.11 -16.51
N LEU A 423 -2.93 -19.42 -15.39
CA LEU A 423 -3.82 -18.27 -15.27
C LEU A 423 -3.04 -17.12 -14.63
N LEU A 424 -3.41 -15.91 -15.02
CA LEU A 424 -2.96 -14.68 -14.41
C LEU A 424 -4.20 -13.88 -14.00
N MET A 425 -4.33 -13.60 -12.70
CA MET A 425 -5.38 -12.75 -12.17
C MET A 425 -5.04 -11.28 -12.39
N GLU A 426 -6.05 -10.45 -12.59
CA GLU A 426 -5.89 -9.00 -12.64
C GLU A 426 -5.25 -8.51 -11.34
N PRO A 427 -4.04 -7.90 -11.39
CA PRO A 427 -3.36 -7.39 -10.21
C PRO A 427 -4.19 -6.29 -9.55
N TRP A 428 -4.22 -6.26 -8.21
CA TRP A 428 -4.80 -5.12 -7.52
C TRP A 428 -3.83 -3.94 -7.52
N GLU A 429 -4.38 -2.71 -7.52
CA GLU A 429 -3.56 -1.51 -7.55
C GLU A 429 -2.74 -1.40 -6.25
N MET A 430 -1.42 -1.34 -6.36
CA MET A 430 -0.52 -1.15 -5.22
C MET A 430 -0.22 0.35 -5.03
N PRO A 431 -0.07 0.86 -3.81
CA PRO A 431 0.27 2.26 -3.57
C PRO A 431 1.70 2.58 -4.03
N ASP A 432 1.96 3.80 -4.52
CA ASP A 432 3.31 4.23 -4.92
C ASP A 432 4.16 4.63 -3.69
N PRO A 433 5.37 4.08 -3.52
CA PRO A 433 6.28 4.48 -2.45
C PRO A 433 7.03 5.76 -2.82
N LEU A 434 6.79 6.83 -2.04
CA LEU A 434 7.25 8.18 -2.35
C LEU A 434 8.27 8.74 -1.34
N LEU A 435 8.60 7.99 -0.28
CA LEU A 435 9.61 8.38 0.70
C LEU A 435 10.92 7.61 0.43
N PRO A 436 11.98 8.25 -0.08
CA PRO A 436 13.29 7.63 -0.27
C PRO A 436 14.05 7.53 1.05
N VAL A 437 14.67 6.37 1.27
CA VAL A 437 15.56 6.12 2.41
C VAL A 437 16.86 5.54 1.87
N ALA A 438 17.90 6.37 1.78
CA ALA A 438 19.22 5.90 1.40
C ALA A 438 19.85 5.16 2.58
N ILE A 439 20.35 3.94 2.32
CA ILE A 439 20.89 3.05 3.34
C ILE A 439 22.31 2.60 3.00
N ARG A 440 23.10 2.36 4.05
CA ARG A 440 24.44 1.76 3.95
C ARG A 440 24.59 0.67 4.99
N ALA A 441 25.31 -0.39 4.64
CA ALA A 441 25.72 -1.41 5.61
C ALA A 441 26.59 -0.76 6.71
N HIS A 442 26.30 -1.09 7.97
CA HIS A 442 27.07 -0.58 9.10
C HIS A 442 28.50 -1.15 9.13
N SER A 443 28.66 -2.40 8.71
CA SER A 443 29.95 -3.10 8.64
C SER A 443 30.12 -3.89 7.34
N LYS A 444 31.35 -4.30 7.04
CA LYS A 444 31.65 -5.16 5.88
C LYS A 444 30.92 -6.52 5.94
N ALA A 445 30.69 -7.05 7.14
CA ALA A 445 29.94 -8.31 7.30
C ALA A 445 28.44 -8.12 6.99
N ASP A 446 27.91 -6.91 7.23
CA ASP A 446 26.55 -6.55 6.86
C ASP A 446 26.43 -6.32 5.35
N GLU A 447 27.47 -5.77 4.71
CA GLU A 447 27.52 -5.55 3.26
C GLU A 447 27.31 -6.86 2.48
N ASP A 448 27.97 -7.94 2.90
CA ASP A 448 27.83 -9.27 2.28
C ASP A 448 26.38 -9.83 2.40
N LYS A 449 25.61 -9.41 3.41
CA LYS A 449 24.25 -9.89 3.68
C LYS A 449 23.16 -8.94 3.18
N LEU A 450 23.50 -7.66 2.97
CA LEU A 450 22.54 -6.58 2.70
C LEU A 450 21.69 -6.89 1.47
N SER A 451 22.31 -7.29 0.37
CA SER A 451 21.60 -7.62 -0.87
C SER A 451 20.57 -8.73 -0.67
N GLN A 452 20.91 -9.77 0.09
CA GLN A 452 19.97 -10.87 0.38
C GLN A 452 18.85 -10.44 1.32
N GLY A 453 19.16 -9.63 2.35
CA GLY A 453 18.16 -9.09 3.27
C GLY A 453 17.14 -8.20 2.57
N LEU A 454 17.60 -7.29 1.71
CA LEU A 454 16.74 -6.39 0.94
C LEU A 454 15.86 -7.13 -0.06
N ALA A 455 16.41 -8.11 -0.79
CA ALA A 455 15.63 -8.92 -1.72
C ALA A 455 14.50 -9.69 -1.02
N ARG A 456 14.74 -10.20 0.19
CA ARG A 456 13.69 -10.85 0.99
C ARG A 456 12.65 -9.87 1.52
N LEU A 457 13.09 -8.68 1.94
CA LEU A 457 12.19 -7.65 2.44
C LEU A 457 11.22 -7.17 1.36
N VAL A 458 11.71 -6.89 0.15
CA VAL A 458 10.89 -6.45 -0.99
C VAL A 458 9.93 -7.56 -1.45
N ALA A 459 10.38 -8.82 -1.49
CA ALA A 459 9.50 -9.94 -1.84
C ALA A 459 8.36 -10.17 -0.81
N GLU A 460 8.55 -9.77 0.45
CA GLU A 460 7.48 -9.81 1.46
C GLU A 460 6.51 -8.64 1.31
N ASP A 461 7.02 -7.45 0.98
CA ASP A 461 6.26 -6.22 0.87
C ASP A 461 6.45 -5.56 -0.52
N PRO A 462 5.57 -5.87 -1.49
CA PRO A 462 5.64 -5.31 -2.84
C PRO A 462 5.27 -3.83 -2.92
N THR A 463 4.93 -3.20 -1.78
CA THR A 463 4.77 -1.74 -1.72
C THR A 463 6.08 -1.00 -1.54
N MET A 464 7.16 -1.70 -1.18
CA MET A 464 8.51 -1.15 -1.20
C MET A 464 9.11 -1.24 -2.60
N ARG A 465 9.96 -0.26 -2.94
CA ARG A 465 10.78 -0.32 -4.17
C ARG A 465 12.25 -0.17 -3.83
N LEU A 466 13.05 -1.13 -4.23
CA LEU A 466 14.50 -1.07 -4.08
C LEU A 466 15.14 -0.46 -5.33
N GLU A 467 15.91 0.59 -5.15
CA GLU A 467 16.65 1.25 -6.22
C GLU A 467 18.16 1.22 -5.92
N GLN A 468 18.95 0.80 -6.90
CA GLN A 468 20.40 1.02 -6.91
C GLN A 468 20.71 2.14 -7.89
N ASN A 469 20.86 3.35 -7.37
CA ASN A 469 21.02 4.53 -8.20
C ASN A 469 22.41 4.54 -8.85
N GLN A 470 22.47 4.53 -10.18
CA GLN A 470 23.73 4.44 -10.92
C GLN A 470 24.53 5.75 -10.91
N ASP A 471 23.86 6.89 -10.72
CA ASP A 471 24.49 8.22 -10.72
C ASP A 471 25.05 8.56 -9.32
N THR A 472 24.31 8.22 -8.25
CA THR A 472 24.72 8.54 -6.87
C THR A 472 25.41 7.38 -6.14
N HIS A 473 25.35 6.17 -6.72
CA HIS A 473 25.83 4.92 -6.14
C HIS A 473 25.21 4.59 -4.76
N GLN A 474 24.05 5.18 -4.45
CA GLN A 474 23.30 4.88 -3.25
C GLN A 474 22.36 3.70 -3.46
N VAL A 475 22.21 2.88 -2.43
CA VAL A 475 21.10 1.94 -2.31
C VAL A 475 19.96 2.69 -1.62
N VAL A 476 18.84 2.85 -2.32
CA VAL A 476 17.68 3.61 -1.86
C VAL A 476 16.50 2.67 -1.73
N LEU A 477 15.91 2.63 -0.54
CA LEU A 477 14.65 1.94 -0.30
C LEU A 477 13.52 2.99 -0.31
N TRP A 478 12.60 2.85 -1.25
CA TRP A 478 11.40 3.67 -1.33
C TRP A 478 10.31 3.05 -0.46
N CYS A 479 9.77 3.83 0.46
CA CYS A 479 8.73 3.45 1.41
C CYS A 479 7.48 4.33 1.25
N LEU A 480 6.36 3.90 1.86
CA LEU A 480 5.10 4.67 1.89
C LEU A 480 5.10 5.82 2.91
N GLY A 481 5.95 5.73 3.93
CA GLY A 481 6.13 6.77 4.95
C GLY A 481 7.07 6.34 6.08
N GLU A 482 7.11 7.14 7.14
CA GLU A 482 8.08 6.97 8.24
C GLU A 482 7.83 5.70 9.04
N ALA A 483 6.57 5.37 9.37
CA ALA A 483 6.27 4.15 10.10
C ALA A 483 6.63 2.89 9.30
N HIS A 484 6.40 2.92 7.98
CA HIS A 484 6.78 1.83 7.09
C HIS A 484 8.31 1.70 7.03
N THR A 485 9.03 2.81 6.96
CA THR A 485 10.51 2.82 7.03
C THR A 485 11.03 2.21 8.32
N ASP A 486 10.47 2.58 9.47
CA ASP A 486 10.88 2.05 10.76
C ASP A 486 10.69 0.52 10.83
N VAL A 487 9.56 0.03 10.31
CA VAL A 487 9.28 -1.41 10.21
C VAL A 487 10.28 -2.12 9.29
N ALA A 488 10.58 -1.52 8.13
CA ALA A 488 11.55 -2.05 7.17
C ALA A 488 12.94 -2.22 7.78
N LEU A 489 13.45 -1.16 8.43
CA LEU A 489 14.77 -1.14 9.05
C LEU A 489 14.84 -2.09 10.25
N GLU A 490 13.79 -2.19 11.05
CA GLU A 490 13.73 -3.13 12.18
C GLU A 490 13.70 -4.59 11.69
N ARG A 491 12.96 -4.90 10.61
CA ARG A 491 12.97 -6.25 10.01
C ARG A 491 14.36 -6.63 9.49
N LEU A 492 15.08 -5.69 8.85
CA LEU A 492 16.48 -5.91 8.45
C LEU A 492 17.38 -6.25 9.65
N ARG A 493 17.26 -5.49 10.75
CA ARG A 493 18.07 -5.66 11.95
C ARG A 493 17.72 -6.93 12.72
N GLY A 494 16.45 -7.12 13.05
CA GLY A 494 15.98 -8.19 13.92
C GLY A 494 15.92 -9.54 13.22
N ARG A 495 15.28 -9.59 12.05
CA ARG A 495 14.94 -10.86 11.38
C ARG A 495 16.00 -11.33 10.39
N TYR A 496 16.62 -10.39 9.67
CA TYR A 496 17.68 -10.71 8.71
C TYR A 496 19.09 -10.54 9.29
N GLY A 497 19.22 -9.94 10.48
CA GLY A 497 20.49 -9.76 11.17
C GLY A 497 21.45 -8.86 10.39
N VAL A 498 20.92 -7.87 9.66
CA VAL A 498 21.68 -6.89 8.87
C VAL A 498 21.55 -5.53 9.54
N GLN A 499 22.67 -4.99 10.02
CA GLN A 499 22.71 -3.63 10.56
C GLN A 499 22.91 -2.63 9.42
N VAL A 500 21.99 -1.67 9.34
CA VAL A 500 21.98 -0.61 8.33
C VAL A 500 21.90 0.77 8.99
N ASP A 501 22.66 1.70 8.42
CA ASP A 501 22.65 3.12 8.74
C ASP A 501 21.90 3.88 7.64
N ALA A 502 20.93 4.70 8.05
CA ALA A 502 20.29 5.64 7.14
C ALA A 502 21.24 6.83 6.88
N VAL A 503 21.46 7.15 5.61
CA VAL A 503 22.28 8.28 5.17
C VAL A 503 21.41 9.28 4.41
N PRO A 504 21.82 10.56 4.30
CA PRO A 504 21.09 11.51 3.48
C PRO A 504 20.93 11.01 2.04
N HIS A 505 19.71 11.07 1.53
CA HIS A 505 19.40 10.78 0.13
C HIS A 505 20.00 11.86 -0.77
N LYS A 506 20.65 11.44 -1.87
CA LYS A 506 21.23 12.33 -2.88
C LYS A 506 20.38 12.28 -4.13
N VAL A 507 19.93 13.44 -4.58
CA VAL A 507 19.25 13.60 -5.88
C VAL A 507 20.29 13.62 -7.00
N PRO A 508 20.08 12.90 -8.11
CA PRO A 508 21.03 12.82 -9.22
C PRO A 508 21.08 14.14 -10.02
N LEU A 509 21.95 15.07 -9.61
CA LEU A 509 22.17 16.34 -10.31
C LEU A 509 22.95 16.12 -11.62
N ARG A 510 22.87 17.11 -12.53
CA ARG A 510 23.60 17.11 -13.81
C ARG A 510 24.37 18.41 -13.99
N GLU A 511 25.34 18.42 -14.90
CA GLU A 511 26.05 19.63 -15.31
C GLU A 511 25.69 20.01 -16.74
N THR A 512 25.73 21.32 -17.04
CA THR A 512 25.76 21.81 -18.42
C THR A 512 26.58 23.09 -18.54
N PHE A 513 26.92 23.46 -19.78
CA PHE A 513 27.59 24.73 -20.04
C PHE A 513 26.57 25.88 -20.00
N GLY A 514 26.86 26.96 -19.29
CA GLY A 514 26.01 28.15 -19.30
C GLY A 514 26.22 29.03 -20.54
N GLU A 515 27.32 28.81 -21.26
CA GLU A 515 27.73 29.59 -22.43
C GLU A 515 28.63 28.76 -23.37
N ARG A 516 28.79 29.21 -24.61
CA ARG A 516 29.68 28.58 -25.59
C ARG A 516 31.14 28.70 -25.16
N GLY A 517 31.90 27.61 -25.24
CA GLY A 517 33.28 27.52 -24.76
C GLY A 517 34.23 26.79 -25.69
N GLY A 518 35.50 27.17 -25.69
CA GLY A 518 36.56 26.52 -26.47
C GLY A 518 37.65 25.92 -25.57
N GLY A 519 38.11 24.71 -25.88
CA GLY A 519 39.10 24.00 -25.09
C GLY A 519 40.15 23.28 -25.94
N ARG A 520 41.40 23.29 -25.47
CA ARG A 520 42.52 22.65 -26.17
C ARG A 520 43.23 21.61 -25.31
N GLY A 521 42.85 20.35 -25.48
CA GLY A 521 43.47 19.25 -24.78
C GLY A 521 44.81 18.86 -25.40
N ARG A 522 45.89 18.95 -24.62
CA ARG A 522 47.23 18.53 -25.03
C ARG A 522 47.71 17.36 -24.17
N HIS A 523 47.92 16.21 -24.79
CA HIS A 523 48.52 15.04 -24.16
C HIS A 523 49.82 14.68 -24.86
N VAL A 524 50.95 15.13 -24.29
CA VAL A 524 52.30 14.88 -24.83
C VAL A 524 53.18 14.34 -23.72
N LYS A 525 53.57 13.06 -23.80
CA LYS A 525 54.51 12.42 -22.87
C LYS A 525 55.70 11.84 -23.63
N GLN A 526 56.89 12.26 -23.21
CA GLN A 526 58.17 11.70 -23.61
C GLN A 526 58.80 11.03 -22.37
N SER A 527 58.32 9.86 -22.00
CA SER A 527 58.99 8.96 -21.05
C SER A 527 59.52 7.75 -21.82
N GLY A 528 60.61 7.11 -21.37
CA GLY A 528 61.41 6.12 -22.10
C GLY A 528 60.75 4.82 -22.64
N GLY A 529 59.42 4.78 -22.77
CA GLY A 529 58.65 3.77 -23.53
C GLY A 529 58.01 4.35 -24.79
N HIS A 530 56.90 3.76 -25.27
CA HIS A 530 56.14 4.29 -26.41
C HIS A 530 55.67 5.73 -26.12
N GLY A 531 56.05 6.67 -26.99
CA GLY A 531 55.66 8.08 -26.87
C GLY A 531 54.15 8.23 -26.99
N GLN A 532 53.61 9.26 -26.33
CA GLN A 532 52.19 9.62 -26.44
C GLN A 532 52.08 11.06 -26.94
N PHE A 533 51.39 11.26 -28.06
CA PHE A 533 51.16 12.57 -28.65
C PHE A 533 49.74 12.68 -29.20
N ALA A 534 48.95 13.59 -28.64
CA ALA A 534 47.67 13.99 -29.20
C ALA A 534 47.35 15.43 -28.76
N ILE A 535 46.80 16.21 -29.69
CA ILE A 535 46.20 17.52 -29.40
C ILE A 535 44.83 17.55 -30.04
N CYS A 536 43.83 18.00 -29.29
CA CYS A 536 42.46 18.20 -29.76
C CYS A 536 42.01 19.63 -29.42
N GLU A 537 41.42 20.31 -30.40
CA GLU A 537 40.76 21.59 -30.22
C GLU A 537 39.26 21.39 -30.42
N ILE A 538 38.50 21.63 -29.36
CA ILE A 538 37.05 21.46 -29.36
C ILE A 538 36.36 22.78 -29.06
N GLU A 539 35.12 22.84 -29.46
CA GLU A 539 34.16 23.86 -29.10
C GLU A 539 32.92 23.19 -28.51
N VAL A 540 32.37 23.77 -27.45
CA VAL A 540 31.20 23.26 -26.74
C VAL A 540 30.11 24.32 -26.79
N ASP A 541 28.95 23.96 -27.33
CA ASP A 541 27.74 24.77 -27.34
C ASP A 541 26.70 24.14 -26.41
N PRO A 542 26.04 24.90 -25.51
CA PRO A 542 24.90 24.38 -24.77
C PRO A 542 23.69 24.16 -25.68
N LEU A 543 22.93 23.12 -25.38
CA LEU A 543 21.72 22.72 -26.11
C LEU A 543 20.47 22.86 -25.22
N PRO A 544 19.25 22.87 -25.80
CA PRO A 544 18.03 22.77 -25.02
C PRO A 544 17.98 21.50 -24.17
N ALA A 545 17.24 21.56 -23.06
CA ALA A 545 17.08 20.43 -22.14
C ALA A 545 16.59 19.16 -22.85
N GLY A 546 17.21 18.02 -22.55
CA GLY A 546 16.89 16.71 -23.14
C GLY A 546 17.61 16.40 -24.46
N SER A 547 18.52 17.27 -24.92
CA SER A 547 19.34 17.02 -26.11
C SER A 547 20.48 16.01 -25.86
N GLY A 548 20.86 15.80 -24.60
CA GLY A 548 21.96 14.90 -24.25
C GLY A 548 23.32 15.40 -24.74
N VAL A 549 24.23 14.48 -25.08
CA VAL A 549 25.57 14.82 -25.56
C VAL A 549 25.69 14.54 -27.06
N GLU A 550 25.74 15.60 -27.86
CA GLU A 550 25.99 15.53 -29.30
C GLU A 550 27.49 15.71 -29.58
N PHE A 551 28.05 14.88 -30.46
CA PHE A 551 29.44 15.03 -30.94
C PHE A 551 29.44 15.30 -32.45
N VAL A 552 30.15 16.34 -32.87
CA VAL A 552 30.22 16.75 -34.28
C VAL A 552 31.67 16.88 -34.70
N ASP A 553 32.05 16.21 -35.80
CA ASP A 553 33.36 16.36 -36.43
C ASP A 553 33.32 17.44 -37.51
N LYS A 554 34.21 18.43 -37.41
CA LYS A 554 34.47 19.44 -38.44
C LYS A 554 35.95 19.55 -38.81
N VAL A 555 36.75 18.51 -38.55
CA VAL A 555 38.19 18.51 -38.82
C VAL A 555 38.45 18.67 -40.32
N VAL A 556 39.23 19.69 -40.68
CA VAL A 556 39.64 19.97 -42.06
C VAL A 556 41.10 19.53 -42.28
N GLY A 557 41.43 19.03 -43.47
CA GLY A 557 42.83 18.77 -43.86
C GLY A 557 43.51 17.58 -43.19
N GLY A 558 42.78 16.75 -42.42
CA GLY A 558 43.32 15.53 -41.81
C GLY A 558 44.23 15.75 -40.60
N ALA A 559 44.14 16.92 -39.95
CA ALA A 559 44.93 17.29 -38.77
C ALA A 559 44.77 16.30 -37.60
N VAL A 560 43.58 15.70 -37.49
CA VAL A 560 43.32 14.47 -36.75
C VAL A 560 43.02 13.36 -37.77
N PRO A 561 43.79 12.27 -37.82
CA PRO A 561 43.49 11.12 -38.68
C PRO A 561 42.09 10.57 -38.39
N ARG A 562 41.30 10.28 -39.44
CA ARG A 562 39.89 9.82 -39.30
C ARG A 562 39.71 8.62 -38.38
N GLN A 563 40.69 7.72 -38.34
CA GLN A 563 40.69 6.55 -37.46
C GLN A 563 40.67 6.90 -35.96
N PHE A 564 41.17 8.08 -35.57
CA PHE A 564 41.26 8.51 -34.18
C PHE A 564 40.10 9.41 -33.73
N ILE A 565 39.23 9.85 -34.64
CA ILE A 565 38.05 10.67 -34.31
C ILE A 565 37.11 9.93 -33.33
N PRO A 566 36.77 8.64 -33.53
CA PRO A 566 35.97 7.88 -32.55
C PRO A 566 36.65 7.80 -31.18
N SER A 567 37.98 7.81 -31.14
CA SER A 567 38.74 7.84 -29.87
C SER A 567 38.64 9.19 -29.18
N VAL A 568 38.65 10.31 -29.91
CA VAL A 568 38.38 11.63 -29.32
C VAL A 568 36.97 11.68 -28.75
N GLU A 569 35.97 11.25 -29.52
CA GLU A 569 34.57 11.18 -29.06
C GLU A 569 34.43 10.32 -27.80
N LYS A 570 35.03 9.13 -27.80
CA LYS A 570 35.02 8.24 -26.63
C LYS A 570 35.63 8.91 -25.40
N GLY A 571 36.74 9.63 -25.56
CA GLY A 571 37.38 10.38 -24.47
C GLY A 571 36.51 11.50 -23.92
N VAL A 572 35.88 12.26 -24.81
CA VAL A 572 34.95 13.34 -24.47
C VAL A 572 33.72 12.79 -23.74
N ARG A 573 33.06 11.74 -24.28
CA ARG A 573 31.89 11.11 -23.65
C ARG A 573 32.23 10.50 -22.28
N ALA A 574 33.39 9.86 -22.15
CA ALA A 574 33.85 9.32 -20.88
C ALA A 574 34.12 10.42 -19.83
N GLN A 575 34.62 11.59 -20.26
CA GLN A 575 34.76 12.74 -19.37
C GLN A 575 33.41 13.36 -19.03
N ALA A 576 32.50 13.50 -19.99
CA ALA A 576 31.15 14.01 -19.77
C ALA A 576 30.40 13.16 -18.74
N ALA A 577 30.52 11.83 -18.80
CA ALA A 577 29.93 10.92 -17.82
C ALA A 577 30.47 11.10 -16.39
N ARG A 578 31.71 11.57 -16.23
CA ARG A 578 32.34 11.85 -14.92
C ARG A 578 32.12 13.28 -14.42
N GLY A 579 31.47 14.12 -15.23
CA GLY A 579 31.39 15.56 -14.99
C GLY A 579 32.66 16.33 -15.28
N VAL A 580 32.56 17.66 -15.24
CA VAL A 580 33.64 18.58 -15.60
C VAL A 580 33.98 19.57 -14.50
N ALA A 581 33.06 19.84 -13.58
CA ALA A 581 33.26 20.78 -12.48
C ALA A 581 33.06 20.15 -11.09
N ALA A 582 31.85 19.73 -10.77
CA ALA A 582 31.44 19.18 -9.47
C ALA A 582 31.30 17.64 -9.50
N GLY A 583 31.61 17.00 -10.63
CA GLY A 583 31.63 15.53 -10.75
C GLY A 583 30.30 14.92 -11.19
N TYR A 584 29.31 15.74 -11.55
CA TYR A 584 28.01 15.28 -12.04
C TYR A 584 28.02 15.13 -13.56
N GLN A 585 27.30 14.15 -14.09
CA GLN A 585 27.26 13.91 -15.54
C GLN A 585 26.85 15.16 -16.32
N LEU A 586 27.67 15.49 -17.33
CA LEU A 586 27.44 16.58 -18.26
C LEU A 586 26.39 16.18 -19.31
N VAL A 587 25.35 17.00 -19.47
CA VAL A 587 24.23 16.80 -20.41
C VAL A 587 23.92 18.09 -21.18
N ASP A 588 23.11 17.95 -22.22
CA ASP A 588 22.58 19.04 -23.04
C ASP A 588 23.67 19.94 -23.64
N VAL A 589 24.64 19.31 -24.30
CA VAL A 589 25.76 19.99 -24.95
C VAL A 589 26.08 19.38 -26.32
N ARG A 590 26.49 20.24 -27.25
CA ARG A 590 27.11 19.86 -28.51
C ARG A 590 28.61 20.11 -28.44
N ILE A 591 29.39 19.08 -28.72
CA ILE A 591 30.84 19.12 -28.71
C ILE A 591 31.34 18.98 -30.13
N THR A 592 31.86 20.06 -30.69
CA THR A 592 32.39 20.13 -32.04
C THR A 592 33.92 19.99 -32.02
N LEU A 593 34.46 18.94 -32.63
CA LEU A 593 35.89 18.81 -32.89
C LEU A 593 36.27 19.68 -34.09
N LEU A 594 37.05 20.73 -33.84
CA LEU A 594 37.44 21.71 -34.87
C LEU A 594 38.78 21.36 -35.52
N ASP A 595 39.78 21.03 -34.70
CA ASP A 595 41.15 20.80 -35.16
C ASP A 595 41.92 19.89 -34.18
N GLY A 596 43.14 19.52 -34.52
CA GLY A 596 44.03 18.77 -33.66
C GLY A 596 45.42 18.57 -34.23
N LYS A 597 46.27 17.81 -33.54
CA LYS A 597 47.59 17.42 -34.04
C LYS A 597 47.89 15.97 -33.71
N ALA A 598 48.37 15.26 -34.71
CA ALA A 598 48.89 13.90 -34.60
C ALA A 598 50.40 13.85 -34.88
N HIS A 599 51.06 12.82 -34.33
CA HIS A 599 52.41 12.43 -34.66
C HIS A 599 52.37 10.99 -35.21
N SER A 600 53.12 10.72 -36.27
CA SER A 600 53.03 9.45 -37.01
C SER A 600 53.40 8.22 -36.18
N VAL A 601 54.21 8.38 -35.13
CA VAL A 601 54.71 7.27 -34.30
C VAL A 601 54.13 7.29 -32.88
N ASP A 602 53.90 8.47 -32.33
CA ASP A 602 53.54 8.63 -30.91
C ASP A 602 52.03 8.83 -30.69
N SER A 603 51.24 8.99 -31.75
CA SER A 603 49.78 9.07 -31.63
C SER A 603 49.14 7.69 -31.51
N SER A 604 48.23 7.55 -30.55
CA SER A 604 47.47 6.33 -30.29
C SER A 604 46.04 6.67 -29.87
N ASP A 605 45.14 5.69 -29.92
CA ASP A 605 43.75 5.82 -29.44
C ASP A 605 43.67 6.34 -28.00
N ALA A 606 44.50 5.79 -27.11
CA ALA A 606 44.55 6.23 -25.71
C ALA A 606 45.02 7.69 -25.56
N ALA A 607 45.95 8.13 -26.41
CA ALA A 607 46.41 9.52 -26.39
C ALA A 607 45.30 10.47 -26.84
N PHE A 608 44.55 10.13 -27.90
CA PHE A 608 43.42 10.95 -28.39
C PHE A 608 42.21 10.94 -27.46
N GLN A 609 41.91 9.81 -26.79
CA GLN A 609 40.91 9.77 -25.71
C GLN A 609 41.28 10.73 -24.57
N THR A 610 42.56 10.70 -24.15
CA THR A 610 43.04 11.58 -23.08
C THR A 610 43.02 13.05 -23.51
N ALA A 611 43.45 13.36 -24.74
CA ALA A 611 43.41 14.72 -25.27
C ALA A 611 41.98 15.25 -25.40
N GLY A 612 41.02 14.45 -25.87
CA GLY A 612 39.60 14.84 -25.91
C GLY A 612 39.04 15.16 -24.52
N ALA A 613 39.31 14.31 -23.53
CA ALA A 613 38.91 14.54 -22.15
C ALA A 613 39.52 15.82 -21.55
N LEU A 614 40.81 16.07 -21.80
CA LEU A 614 41.49 17.30 -21.34
C LEU A 614 40.93 18.54 -22.03
N ALA A 615 40.57 18.45 -23.31
CA ALA A 615 39.98 19.55 -24.06
C ALA A 615 38.64 19.97 -23.45
N LEU A 616 37.81 19.00 -23.06
CA LEU A 616 36.53 19.26 -22.39
C LEU A 616 36.71 19.91 -21.01
N ARG A 617 37.66 19.43 -20.20
CA ARG A 617 37.96 20.07 -18.91
C ARG A 617 38.48 21.49 -19.06
N GLU A 618 39.33 21.74 -20.07
CA GLU A 618 39.84 23.09 -20.33
C GLU A 618 38.73 24.04 -20.79
N ALA A 619 37.81 23.57 -21.63
CA ALA A 619 36.62 24.35 -22.01
C ALA A 619 35.79 24.70 -20.76
N ALA A 620 35.52 23.71 -19.91
CA ALA A 620 34.74 23.91 -18.68
C ALA A 620 35.41 24.87 -17.69
N ALA A 621 36.74 24.84 -17.57
CA ALA A 621 37.48 25.73 -16.67
C ALA A 621 37.42 27.22 -17.09
N ARG A 622 37.06 27.51 -18.34
CA ARG A 622 36.96 28.87 -18.89
C ARG A 622 35.52 29.39 -18.99
N CYS A 623 34.54 28.54 -18.77
CA CYS A 623 33.12 28.85 -18.93
C CYS A 623 32.38 28.67 -17.62
N ARG A 624 31.26 29.37 -17.47
CA ARG A 624 30.33 29.06 -16.38
C ARG A 624 29.71 27.68 -16.62
N ILE A 625 29.87 26.78 -15.65
CA ILE A 625 29.16 25.50 -15.63
C ILE A 625 27.96 25.64 -14.70
N ASP A 626 26.77 25.40 -15.23
CA ASP A 626 25.51 25.44 -14.50
C ASP A 626 25.20 24.03 -13.97
N LEU A 627 24.79 23.96 -12.70
CA LEU A 627 24.33 22.73 -12.08
C LEU A 627 22.83 22.61 -12.32
N LEU A 628 22.38 21.48 -12.84
CA LEU A 628 21.00 21.22 -13.14
C LEU A 628 20.39 20.29 -12.09
N GLU A 629 19.20 20.65 -11.61
CA GLU A 629 18.39 19.82 -10.72
C GLU A 629 17.22 19.19 -11.50
N PRO A 630 16.83 17.94 -11.18
CA PRO A 630 15.62 17.35 -11.75
C PRO A 630 14.37 18.01 -11.17
N VAL A 631 13.40 18.26 -12.04
CA VAL A 631 12.09 18.84 -11.74
C VAL A 631 11.02 17.78 -12.02
N ALA A 632 10.16 17.56 -11.03
CA ALA A 632 9.03 16.65 -11.11
C ALA A 632 7.71 17.43 -11.24
N GLU A 633 6.77 16.91 -12.03
CA GLU A 633 5.36 17.26 -11.93
C GLU A 633 4.79 16.48 -10.75
N VAL A 634 4.24 17.20 -9.77
CA VAL A 634 3.58 16.65 -8.61
C VAL A 634 2.08 16.93 -8.72
N ARG A 635 1.29 15.88 -8.53
CA ARG A 635 -0.17 15.88 -8.56
C ARG A 635 -0.69 15.60 -7.16
N VAL A 636 -1.22 16.61 -6.48
CA VAL A 636 -1.65 16.53 -5.08
C VAL A 636 -3.17 16.56 -4.99
N LEU A 637 -3.78 15.45 -4.59
CA LEU A 637 -5.21 15.36 -4.32
C LEU A 637 -5.46 15.59 -2.84
N VAL A 638 -6.20 16.64 -2.51
CA VAL A 638 -6.48 17.07 -1.12
C VAL A 638 -7.95 17.48 -0.96
N ALA A 639 -8.45 17.44 0.27
CA ALA A 639 -9.77 18.00 0.57
C ALA A 639 -9.79 19.51 0.33
N ASP A 640 -10.96 20.05 -0.04
CA ASP A 640 -11.11 21.46 -0.43
C ASP A 640 -10.67 22.44 0.68
N ASP A 641 -10.85 22.05 1.95
CA ASP A 641 -10.44 22.84 3.12
C ASP A 641 -8.91 23.03 3.21
N TYR A 642 -8.12 22.16 2.58
CA TYR A 642 -6.65 22.15 2.66
C TYR A 642 -5.95 22.63 1.39
N VAL A 643 -6.67 23.04 0.35
CA VAL A 643 -6.07 23.53 -0.90
C VAL A 643 -5.16 24.74 -0.65
N GLY A 644 -5.63 25.73 0.11
CA GLY A 644 -4.85 26.94 0.43
C GLY A 644 -3.52 26.64 1.14
N PRO A 645 -3.54 25.90 2.27
CA PRO A 645 -2.32 25.46 2.96
C PRO A 645 -1.34 24.69 2.05
N VAL A 646 -1.82 23.74 1.25
CA VAL A 646 -0.99 22.91 0.36
C VAL A 646 -0.34 23.75 -0.75
N MET A 647 -1.09 24.69 -1.34
CA MET A 647 -0.56 25.63 -2.33
C MET A 647 0.54 26.52 -1.75
N SER A 648 0.38 26.96 -0.49
CA SER A 648 1.39 27.75 0.21
C SER A 648 2.65 26.93 0.49
N ASP A 649 2.51 25.67 0.90
CA ASP A 649 3.64 24.77 1.14
C ASP A 649 4.42 24.47 -0.15
N LEU A 650 3.72 24.11 -1.23
CA LEU A 650 4.35 23.87 -2.54
C LEU A 650 5.12 25.11 -3.03
N SER A 651 4.54 26.30 -2.88
CA SER A 651 5.21 27.56 -3.26
C SER A 651 6.44 27.85 -2.39
N GLY A 652 6.38 27.53 -1.08
CA GLY A 652 7.52 27.63 -0.17
C GLY A 652 8.69 26.73 -0.55
N ARG A 653 8.41 25.61 -1.23
CA ARG A 653 9.37 24.62 -1.72
C ARG A 653 9.86 24.87 -3.15
N ARG A 654 9.82 26.12 -3.61
CA ARG A 654 10.16 26.50 -5.00
C ARG A 654 9.29 25.82 -6.07
N GLY A 655 8.14 25.29 -5.68
CA GLY A 655 7.17 24.72 -6.60
C GLY A 655 6.42 25.80 -7.38
N ARG A 656 6.22 25.56 -8.66
CA ARG A 656 5.37 26.38 -9.53
C ARG A 656 4.05 25.66 -9.77
N VAL A 657 2.97 26.20 -9.21
CA VAL A 657 1.63 25.65 -9.46
C VAL A 657 1.23 25.90 -10.92
N VAL A 658 0.89 24.82 -11.62
CA VAL A 658 0.44 24.81 -13.01
C VAL A 658 -1.06 25.03 -13.09
N GLY A 659 -1.83 24.42 -12.18
CA GLY A 659 -3.27 24.58 -12.13
C GLY A 659 -3.95 23.75 -11.04
N THR A 660 -5.24 23.96 -10.88
CA THR A 660 -6.11 23.20 -9.97
C THR A 660 -7.34 22.69 -10.72
N GLU A 661 -7.79 21.49 -10.38
CA GLU A 661 -8.93 20.81 -11.00
C GLU A 661 -9.82 20.24 -9.90
N GLN A 662 -11.14 20.45 -9.97
CA GLN A 662 -12.06 19.79 -9.04
C GLN A 662 -12.10 18.29 -9.33
N TYR A 663 -11.98 17.47 -8.30
CA TYR A 663 -11.91 16.02 -8.41
C TYR A 663 -13.02 15.38 -7.58
N GLY A 664 -14.12 15.05 -8.24
CA GLY A 664 -15.31 14.54 -7.55
C GLY A 664 -15.88 15.55 -6.54
N THR A 665 -16.47 15.05 -5.45
CA THR A 665 -17.12 15.88 -4.43
C THR A 665 -16.15 16.16 -3.27
N GLY A 666 -15.88 17.43 -2.99
CA GLY A 666 -15.13 17.86 -1.79
C GLY A 666 -13.61 17.68 -1.85
N ARG A 667 -13.05 17.41 -3.04
CA ARG A 667 -11.61 17.30 -3.27
C ARG A 667 -11.17 18.11 -4.48
N THR A 668 -9.93 18.57 -4.41
CA THR A 668 -9.27 19.32 -5.47
C THR A 668 -7.90 18.70 -5.75
N LEU A 669 -7.62 18.52 -7.03
CA LEU A 669 -6.31 18.13 -7.54
C LEU A 669 -5.49 19.37 -7.86
N VAL A 670 -4.35 19.52 -7.21
CA VAL A 670 -3.36 20.58 -7.45
C VAL A 670 -2.22 20.00 -8.28
N ARG A 671 -1.89 20.63 -9.41
CA ARG A 671 -0.73 20.26 -10.25
C ARG A 671 0.36 21.30 -10.10
N ALA A 672 1.58 20.88 -9.76
CA ALA A 672 2.72 21.77 -9.61
C ALA A 672 4.00 21.14 -10.17
N GLU A 673 4.90 21.95 -10.69
CA GLU A 673 6.27 21.54 -11.03
C GLU A 673 7.21 21.95 -9.89
N ILE A 674 7.97 21.01 -9.35
CA ILE A 674 8.80 21.22 -8.16
C ILE A 674 10.14 20.49 -8.31
N PRO A 675 11.27 21.10 -7.90
CA PRO A 675 12.55 20.40 -7.86
C PRO A 675 12.52 19.19 -6.93
N GLU A 676 13.06 18.05 -7.36
CA GLU A 676 12.97 16.81 -6.59
C GLU A 676 13.63 16.91 -5.21
N ILE A 677 14.70 17.70 -5.10
CA ILE A 677 15.41 17.94 -3.84
C ILE A 677 14.54 18.57 -2.75
N GLU A 678 13.43 19.21 -3.12
CA GLU A 678 12.51 19.86 -2.18
C GLU A 678 11.38 18.94 -1.70
N ILE A 679 11.24 17.76 -2.32
CA ILE A 679 10.15 16.81 -2.08
C ILE A 679 10.59 15.47 -1.48
N ASP A 680 11.85 15.33 -1.06
CA ASP A 680 12.36 14.12 -0.41
C ASP A 680 11.50 13.66 0.78
N ARG A 681 10.95 14.59 1.57
CA ARG A 681 10.07 14.28 2.71
C ARG A 681 8.62 14.68 2.49
N TYR A 682 8.22 14.99 1.26
CA TYR A 682 6.91 15.57 0.99
C TYR A 682 5.75 14.64 1.37
N ALA A 683 5.93 13.31 1.32
CA ALA A 683 4.92 12.36 1.80
C ALA A 683 4.53 12.56 3.28
N VAL A 684 5.50 12.96 4.11
CA VAL A 684 5.29 13.24 5.54
C VAL A 684 4.71 14.62 5.72
N ASP A 685 5.32 15.62 5.06
CA ASP A 685 4.94 17.02 5.19
C ASP A 685 3.51 17.27 4.68
N LEU A 686 3.14 16.68 3.54
CA LEU A 686 1.80 16.77 2.97
C LEU A 686 0.75 16.26 3.95
N ARG A 687 1.00 15.12 4.62
CA ARG A 687 0.06 14.60 5.62
C ARG A 687 -0.09 15.53 6.80
N SER A 688 0.99 16.17 7.25
CA SER A 688 0.89 17.19 8.30
C SER A 688 0.05 18.39 7.85
N VAL A 689 0.25 18.89 6.64
CA VAL A 689 -0.45 20.08 6.11
C VAL A 689 -1.92 19.80 5.78
N SER A 690 -2.23 18.58 5.35
CA SER A 690 -3.57 18.15 4.94
C SER A 690 -4.33 17.34 6.00
N HIS A 691 -3.81 17.26 7.23
CA HIS A 691 -4.36 16.41 8.30
C HIS A 691 -4.61 14.95 7.86
N GLY A 692 -3.63 14.38 7.14
CA GLY A 692 -3.65 12.99 6.68
C GLY A 692 -4.53 12.71 5.47
N THR A 693 -5.15 13.74 4.88
CA THR A 693 -6.10 13.57 3.76
C THR A 693 -5.47 13.70 2.38
N GLY A 694 -4.26 14.27 2.30
CA GLY A 694 -3.55 14.50 1.06
C GLY A 694 -2.87 13.25 0.53
N ARG A 695 -3.04 13.00 -0.77
CA ARG A 695 -2.26 12.03 -1.55
C ARG A 695 -1.53 12.77 -2.65
N PHE A 696 -0.36 12.30 -3.03
CA PHE A 696 0.31 12.83 -4.22
C PHE A 696 0.91 11.73 -5.06
N SER A 697 1.10 12.02 -6.33
CA SER A 697 1.97 11.28 -7.24
C SER A 697 2.96 12.24 -7.88
N ARG A 698 4.03 11.69 -8.45
CA ARG A 698 5.06 12.49 -9.13
C ARG A 698 5.58 11.82 -10.38
N SER A 699 5.99 12.61 -11.36
CA SER A 699 6.67 12.15 -12.56
C SER A 699 7.77 13.12 -12.98
N TYR A 700 8.88 12.60 -13.50
CA TYR A 700 9.97 13.43 -14.01
C TYR A 700 9.50 14.27 -15.20
N VAL A 701 9.89 15.55 -15.24
CA VAL A 701 9.59 16.46 -16.36
C VAL A 701 10.84 16.82 -17.12
N ARG A 702 11.85 17.38 -16.43
CA ARG A 702 13.08 17.91 -17.04
C ARG A 702 14.14 18.19 -15.99
N HIS A 703 15.35 18.49 -16.44
CA HIS A 703 16.38 19.14 -15.63
C HIS A 703 16.36 20.65 -15.87
N GLU A 704 16.52 21.45 -14.82
CA GLU A 704 16.59 22.91 -14.90
C GLU A 704 17.80 23.47 -14.15
N PRO A 705 18.33 24.64 -14.55
CA PRO A 705 19.40 25.30 -13.82
C PRO A 705 19.00 25.64 -12.38
N MET A 706 19.78 25.11 -11.44
CA MET A 706 19.60 25.35 -10.03
C MET A 706 19.94 26.81 -9.65
N PRO A 707 19.25 27.44 -8.68
CA PRO A 707 19.60 28.76 -8.18
C PRO A 707 21.08 28.85 -7.75
N PRO A 708 21.83 29.91 -8.14
CA PRO A 708 23.28 29.99 -7.91
C PRO A 708 23.71 29.84 -6.45
N GLN A 709 22.91 30.33 -5.50
CA GLN A 709 23.19 30.22 -4.06
C GLN A 709 23.09 28.80 -3.54
N LEU A 710 22.20 27.97 -4.11
CA LEU A 710 22.06 26.57 -3.75
C LEU A 710 23.17 25.74 -4.42
N ALA A 711 23.45 26.00 -5.70
CA ALA A 711 24.53 25.36 -6.43
C ALA A 711 25.90 25.58 -5.75
N ALA A 712 26.16 26.78 -5.22
CA ALA A 712 27.38 27.05 -4.46
C ALA A 712 27.49 26.22 -3.17
N ARG A 713 26.39 26.09 -2.41
CA ARG A 713 26.35 25.27 -1.18
C ARG A 713 26.61 23.80 -1.45
N ILE A 714 26.00 23.24 -2.50
CA ILE A 714 26.21 21.83 -2.87
C ILE A 714 27.66 21.58 -3.26
N ARG A 715 28.27 22.49 -4.05
CA ARG A 715 29.70 22.39 -4.41
C ARG A 715 30.62 22.42 -3.20
N GLU A 716 30.30 23.22 -2.18
CA GLU A 716 31.07 23.26 -0.93
C GLU A 716 30.94 21.97 -0.12
N GLN A 717 29.75 21.37 -0.08
CA GLN A 717 29.49 20.10 0.62
C GLN A 717 30.21 18.93 -0.06
N ASP A 718 30.07 18.78 -1.38
CA ASP A 718 30.71 17.68 -2.12
C ASP A 718 32.25 17.79 -2.11
N GLY A 719 32.78 19.02 -2.07
CA GLY A 719 34.21 19.28 -1.94
C GLY A 719 34.79 18.98 -0.55
N GLN A 720 33.96 18.75 0.48
CA GLN A 720 34.39 18.31 1.81
C GLN A 720 34.28 16.78 1.98
N GLU A 721 33.42 16.11 1.22
CA GLU A 721 33.27 14.65 1.21
C GLU A 721 34.25 13.92 0.27
N SER A 722 34.82 14.63 -0.72
CA SER A 722 35.84 14.14 -1.66
C SER A 722 37.26 14.31 -1.13
#